data_AF-A5HYX6-F1
#
_entry.id   AF-A5HYX6-F1
#
_cell.length_a   1.000
_cell.length_b   1.000
_cell.length_c   1.000
_cell.angle_alpha   90.00
_cell.angle_beta   90.00
_cell.angle_gamma   90.00
#
_symmetry.space_group_name_H-M   'P 1'
#
loop_
_entity.id
_entity.type
_entity.pdbx_description
1 polymer ?
#
loop_
_entity_poly.entity_id
_entity_poly.type
_entity_poly.pdbx_seq_one_letter_code
_entity_poly.pdbx_strand_id
1 'polypeptide(L)'
;MIKEKVLDLANHISNKKRGSKNEIKATDPEYMILEPVVTNEMAEVALCMEIRKKVTAKEIAPLCGKTLEETTKLLLELAEAGVCFVNEVDGIDIFWYDTWVPGIMEMMVNNKKNVKKYPQIARAFEAYGRVRGPKTAGSFPVGVGLMRVIPIEHAISGETRRASYEEVSKYLNENEIFSVADCSCRTAREVMGEGCGHLKEDMCIQMGHAAEYYIRTGRGRQITREEAFEIIKRAEENGLMHQIPNLDGSGKTHAICNCCGCSCLSLRTAGMFINADMVRSNYVSKVDKEKCVACGECVQNCPVNALQLGQKLCSRTPVTTEIKRTETPRDTEWGPDKWNPDYRINRKNVVDTGTSPCKTQCPAHIAVQGYIKLAAQEKYKEALELIKHENPFPAVCGRICPRKCESACTRGDIDKPVAIDEIKKFIAEQDLNVKYRYVPKRRHEYGKKIAVIGAGPSGLSCAYFLAIDGYKVTVFEKQEVLGGMLTLGIPSFRLEKEVVNAEIDILKELGVEFKTGVEVGKDVAFKELRDQDFKAFYIAIGASMGRKLGIEGEDAENVITGIDFMRDANLGKDLKLEGDVIVIGGGNVAIDVARTATRIGDTQVKMYCLESHEEMPALPEEIEEALSEDIQINNSWGPKRIIVENGRATGIEFKKCISVFNEQGKFNPIYDENNTITVKADTILLSIGQGMDWGELLKDSKVELNRNNTIKADPVTLQTAEEDIFAGGDALTGPKFAIDSIALGKEGAISIHRYVQPGQSLIIGRDRKEYHALDKENLEIEGYDRTPRQDIGHVDGSKSKKTFKDLRGTFTKEQVKKETERCLSCGATVVDEFLCVGCGQCTTKCKFDAISLVRKYDGEGVAYEDLKPVVIKQVLKRKVKITTKKVKTLLK
;
A
#
# COMPACT_ATOMS: atom_id res chain seq x y z
N MET A 1 38.65 19.88 -16.23
CA MET A 1 39.72 19.32 -17.09
C MET A 1 39.57 17.81 -17.06
N ILE A 2 39.59 17.12 -18.19
CA ILE A 2 39.43 15.65 -18.23
C ILE A 2 40.70 15.02 -17.63
N LYS A 3 40.52 14.15 -16.64
CA LYS A 3 41.59 13.28 -16.11
C LYS A 3 41.88 12.16 -17.11
N GLU A 4 42.86 12.35 -17.98
CA GLU A 4 43.17 11.41 -19.08
C GLU A 4 43.46 9.99 -18.58
N LYS A 5 44.24 9.82 -17.50
CA LYS A 5 44.54 8.48 -16.95
C LYS A 5 43.28 7.78 -16.41
N VAL A 6 42.36 8.53 -15.81
CA VAL A 6 41.07 7.97 -15.35
C VAL A 6 40.19 7.56 -16.54
N LEU A 7 40.24 8.30 -17.64
CA LEU A 7 39.54 7.94 -18.87
C LEU A 7 40.15 6.72 -19.56
N ASP A 8 41.47 6.59 -19.52
CA ASP A 8 42.19 5.40 -19.95
C ASP A 8 41.79 4.20 -19.08
N LEU A 9 41.71 4.36 -17.76
CA LEU A 9 41.24 3.31 -16.84
C LEU A 9 39.81 2.88 -17.15
N ALA A 10 38.89 3.82 -17.38
CA ALA A 10 37.50 3.49 -17.72
C ALA A 10 37.43 2.67 -19.03
N ASN A 11 38.24 3.03 -20.03
CA ASN A 11 38.37 2.26 -21.27
C ASN A 11 39.00 0.87 -21.05
N HIS A 12 40.02 0.79 -20.19
CA HIS A 12 40.71 -0.45 -19.82
C HIS A 12 39.75 -1.46 -19.16
N ILE A 13 39.00 -1.03 -18.14
CA ILE A 13 38.00 -1.87 -17.45
C ILE A 13 36.91 -2.33 -18.44
N SER A 14 36.51 -1.47 -19.38
CA SER A 14 35.54 -1.83 -20.42
C SER A 14 36.12 -2.64 -21.59
N ASN A 15 37.42 -2.96 -21.57
CA ASN A 15 38.14 -3.60 -22.69
C ASN A 15 37.90 -2.88 -24.03
N LYS A 16 38.06 -1.55 -24.02
CA LYS A 16 37.88 -0.67 -25.18
C LYS A 16 39.18 0.06 -25.47
N LYS A 17 39.46 0.22 -26.76
CA LYS A 17 40.63 0.99 -27.22
C LYS A 17 40.27 2.48 -27.31
N ARG A 18 41.11 3.34 -26.71
CA ARG A 18 41.03 4.80 -26.88
C ARG A 18 41.09 5.18 -28.37
N GLY A 19 40.30 6.18 -28.77
CA GLY A 19 40.13 6.62 -30.16
C GLY A 19 39.29 5.68 -31.04
N SER A 20 38.80 4.55 -30.52
CA SER A 20 37.87 3.69 -31.26
C SER A 20 36.45 4.25 -31.24
N LYS A 21 35.61 3.85 -32.20
CA LYS A 21 34.19 4.26 -32.26
C LYS A 21 33.40 3.95 -30.99
N ASN A 22 33.83 2.93 -30.24
CA ASN A 22 33.15 2.47 -29.05
C ASN A 22 33.86 2.91 -27.76
N GLU A 23 34.86 3.80 -27.81
CA GLU A 23 35.58 4.26 -26.62
C GLU A 23 34.62 4.83 -25.55
N ILE A 24 35.01 4.69 -24.29
CA ILE A 24 34.37 5.41 -23.19
C ILE A 24 34.73 6.90 -23.32
N LYS A 25 33.72 7.74 -23.26
CA LYS A 25 33.84 9.20 -23.27
C LYS A 25 33.76 9.77 -21.86
N ALA A 26 34.21 11.01 -21.69
CA ALA A 26 34.08 11.71 -20.41
C ALA A 26 32.63 11.94 -19.97
N THR A 27 31.66 11.81 -20.87
CA THR A 27 30.22 11.89 -20.55
C THR A 27 29.60 10.54 -20.18
N ASP A 28 30.32 9.44 -20.37
CA ASP A 28 29.78 8.10 -20.13
C ASP A 28 29.80 7.77 -18.63
N PRO A 29 28.82 7.00 -18.14
CA PRO A 29 28.71 6.64 -16.72
C PRO A 29 29.98 6.01 -16.13
N GLU A 30 30.66 5.18 -16.92
CA GLU A 30 31.91 4.52 -16.54
C GLU A 30 33.03 5.49 -16.16
N TYR A 31 33.15 6.63 -16.84
CA TYR A 31 34.11 7.68 -16.46
C TYR A 31 33.59 8.53 -15.30
N MET A 32 32.33 8.95 -15.41
CA MET A 32 31.69 9.88 -14.47
C MET A 32 31.69 9.37 -13.02
N ILE A 33 31.63 8.05 -12.82
CA ILE A 33 31.69 7.44 -11.50
C ILE A 33 33.10 7.48 -10.88
N LEU A 34 34.15 7.32 -11.70
CA LEU A 34 35.54 7.29 -11.26
C LEU A 34 36.10 8.69 -11.01
N GLU A 35 35.79 9.62 -11.92
CA GLU A 35 36.35 10.97 -11.96
C GLU A 35 36.43 11.70 -10.60
N PRO A 36 35.40 11.72 -9.73
CA PRO A 36 35.43 12.56 -8.53
C PRO A 36 36.36 12.05 -7.42
N VAL A 37 36.72 10.76 -7.44
CA VAL A 37 37.46 10.10 -6.35
C VAL A 37 38.77 9.47 -6.80
N VAL A 38 38.88 9.05 -8.06
CA VAL A 38 40.11 8.44 -8.59
C VAL A 38 41.05 9.52 -9.10
N THR A 39 42.30 9.52 -8.65
CA THR A 39 43.36 10.40 -9.16
C THR A 39 44.06 9.78 -10.37
N ASN A 40 44.92 10.56 -11.04
CA ASN A 40 45.71 10.00 -12.14
C ASN A 40 46.71 8.95 -11.64
N GLU A 41 47.30 9.14 -10.46
CA GLU A 41 48.24 8.19 -9.84
C GLU A 41 47.55 6.88 -9.47
N MET A 42 46.34 6.95 -8.90
CA MET A 42 45.50 5.78 -8.65
C MET A 42 45.19 5.05 -9.97
N ALA A 43 44.81 5.80 -11.01
CA ALA A 43 44.48 5.21 -12.30
C ALA A 43 45.69 4.54 -12.97
N GLU A 44 46.89 5.10 -12.85
CA GLU A 44 48.13 4.48 -13.34
C GLU A 44 48.38 3.11 -12.70
N VAL A 45 48.14 2.98 -11.40
CA VAL A 45 48.27 1.68 -10.69
C VAL A 45 47.20 0.70 -11.15
N ALA A 46 45.94 1.14 -11.22
CA ALA A 46 44.82 0.29 -11.64
C ALA A 46 44.92 -0.17 -13.11
N LEU A 47 45.57 0.62 -13.98
CA LEU A 47 45.84 0.24 -15.38
C LEU A 47 46.79 -0.96 -15.51
N CYS A 48 47.61 -1.23 -14.49
CA CYS A 48 48.49 -2.39 -14.43
C CYS A 48 47.79 -3.66 -13.91
N MET A 49 46.53 -3.55 -13.48
CA MET A 49 45.71 -4.66 -13.03
C MET A 49 44.87 -5.23 -14.18
N GLU A 50 44.46 -6.49 -14.05
CA GLU A 50 43.55 -7.14 -14.99
C GLU A 50 42.25 -7.53 -14.28
N ILE A 51 41.14 -7.60 -15.03
CA ILE A 51 39.83 -7.93 -14.49
C ILE A 51 39.85 -9.30 -13.79
N ARG A 52 39.38 -9.35 -12.55
CA ARG A 52 39.30 -10.55 -11.69
C ARG A 52 40.63 -11.28 -11.44
N LYS A 53 41.78 -10.70 -11.84
CA LYS A 53 43.10 -11.23 -11.53
C LYS A 53 43.56 -10.73 -10.17
N LYS A 54 43.81 -11.67 -9.26
CA LYS A 54 44.36 -11.40 -7.93
C LYS A 54 45.84 -11.10 -8.04
N VAL A 55 46.26 -9.98 -7.45
CA VAL A 55 47.64 -9.48 -7.48
C VAL A 55 48.04 -8.90 -6.13
N THR A 56 49.33 -8.92 -5.84
CA THR A 56 49.95 -8.22 -4.71
C THR A 56 50.48 -6.85 -5.14
N ALA A 57 50.67 -5.94 -4.18
CA ALA A 57 51.35 -4.68 -4.45
C ALA A 57 52.78 -4.87 -5.00
N LYS A 58 53.46 -5.97 -4.61
CA LYS A 58 54.80 -6.34 -5.09
C LYS A 58 54.83 -6.69 -6.57
N GLU A 59 53.78 -7.31 -7.09
CA GLU A 59 53.66 -7.64 -8.52
C GLU A 59 53.32 -6.41 -9.36
N ILE A 60 52.53 -5.47 -8.82
CA ILE A 60 52.08 -4.26 -9.53
C ILE A 60 53.13 -3.15 -9.53
N ALA A 61 53.90 -2.99 -8.46
CA ALA A 61 54.91 -1.94 -8.32
C ALA A 61 55.88 -1.83 -9.53
N PRO A 62 56.51 -2.92 -10.02
CA PRO A 62 57.38 -2.83 -11.19
C PRO A 62 56.63 -2.52 -12.49
N LEU A 63 55.35 -2.88 -12.60
CA LEU A 63 54.54 -2.64 -13.80
C LEU A 63 54.13 -1.16 -13.96
N CYS A 64 53.91 -0.48 -12.83
CA CYS A 64 53.56 0.95 -12.83
C CYS A 64 54.76 1.88 -12.58
N GLY A 65 55.95 1.32 -12.35
CA GLY A 65 57.18 2.08 -12.11
C GLY A 65 57.18 2.88 -10.80
N LYS A 66 56.43 2.43 -9.79
CA LYS A 66 56.34 3.07 -8.46
C LYS A 66 57.01 2.21 -7.38
N THR A 67 57.31 2.80 -6.23
CA THR A 67 57.82 2.01 -5.10
C THR A 67 56.74 1.08 -4.54
N LEU A 68 57.15 0.03 -3.81
CA LEU A 68 56.20 -0.88 -3.16
C LEU A 68 55.29 -0.13 -2.18
N GLU A 69 55.84 0.80 -1.40
CA GLU A 69 55.08 1.58 -0.41
C GLU A 69 54.02 2.48 -1.07
N GLU A 70 54.40 3.23 -2.11
CA GLU A 70 53.46 4.06 -2.87
C GLU A 70 52.39 3.22 -3.57
N THR A 71 52.77 2.08 -4.15
CA THR A 71 51.83 1.18 -4.83
C THR A 71 50.82 0.60 -3.85
N THR A 72 51.27 0.14 -2.68
CA THR A 72 50.39 -0.36 -1.60
C THR A 72 49.41 0.73 -1.16
N LYS A 73 49.91 1.95 -0.92
CA LYS A 73 49.05 3.08 -0.54
C LYS A 73 47.96 3.35 -1.58
N LEU A 74 48.33 3.46 -2.86
CA LEU A 74 47.39 3.74 -3.95
C LEU A 74 46.38 2.60 -4.16
N LEU A 75 46.79 1.34 -3.98
CA LEU A 75 45.89 0.19 -4.03
C LEU A 75 44.87 0.20 -2.89
N LEU A 76 45.29 0.57 -1.67
CA LEU A 76 44.37 0.74 -0.54
C LEU A 76 43.41 1.90 -0.76
N GLU A 77 43.87 3.02 -1.32
CA GLU A 77 43.00 4.15 -1.70
C GLU A 77 41.99 3.75 -2.80
N LEU A 78 42.41 2.95 -3.79
CA LEU A 78 41.53 2.39 -4.82
C LEU A 78 40.49 1.45 -4.18
N ALA A 79 40.90 0.65 -3.19
CA ALA A 79 40.02 -0.24 -2.47
C ALA A 79 38.98 0.54 -1.64
N GLU A 80 39.40 1.59 -0.92
CA GLU A 80 38.50 2.48 -0.18
C GLU A 80 37.53 3.22 -1.11
N ALA A 81 38.01 3.67 -2.28
CA ALA A 81 37.18 4.30 -3.30
C ALA A 81 36.12 3.36 -3.87
N GLY A 82 36.34 2.04 -3.83
CA GLY A 82 35.45 1.01 -4.37
C GLY A 82 35.82 0.56 -5.78
N VAL A 83 37.02 0.89 -6.28
CA VAL A 83 37.50 0.48 -7.61
C VAL A 83 38.01 -0.95 -7.60
N CYS A 84 38.64 -1.39 -6.52
CA CYS A 84 39.08 -2.77 -6.33
C CYS A 84 38.69 -3.31 -4.95
N PHE A 85 38.77 -4.62 -4.79
CA PHE A 85 38.71 -5.33 -3.53
C PHE A 85 40.11 -5.42 -2.90
N VAL A 86 40.13 -5.64 -1.59
CA VAL A 86 41.33 -6.01 -0.85
C VAL A 86 40.95 -7.03 0.22
N ASN A 87 41.71 -8.12 0.29
CA ASN A 87 41.61 -9.16 1.31
C ASN A 87 43.01 -9.58 1.73
N GLU A 88 43.17 -10.01 2.98
CA GLU A 88 44.43 -10.53 3.48
C GLU A 88 44.47 -12.06 3.28
N VAL A 89 45.54 -12.55 2.66
CA VAL A 89 45.80 -13.99 2.50
C VAL A 89 47.23 -14.26 2.99
N ASP A 90 47.36 -15.09 4.02
CA ASP A 90 48.64 -15.43 4.65
C ASP A 90 49.47 -14.19 5.08
N GLY A 91 48.78 -13.14 5.57
CA GLY A 91 49.41 -11.87 5.97
C GLY A 91 49.77 -10.93 4.83
N ILE A 92 49.35 -11.23 3.59
CA ILE A 92 49.64 -10.44 2.40
C ILE A 92 48.34 -9.88 1.83
N ASP A 93 48.32 -8.58 1.56
CA ASP A 93 47.20 -7.94 0.87
C ASP A 93 47.14 -8.34 -0.61
N ILE A 94 45.98 -8.90 -0.98
CA ILE A 94 45.63 -9.29 -2.33
C ILE A 94 44.55 -8.36 -2.87
N PHE A 95 44.79 -7.79 -4.04
CA PHE A 95 43.91 -6.83 -4.72
C PHE A 95 43.40 -7.39 -6.03
N TRP A 96 42.16 -7.06 -6.39
CA TRP A 96 41.58 -7.31 -7.72
C TRP A 96 40.36 -6.41 -7.93
N TYR A 97 39.96 -6.17 -9.17
CA TYR A 97 38.69 -5.50 -9.47
C TYR A 97 37.76 -6.40 -10.27
N ASP A 98 36.46 -6.15 -10.14
CA ASP A 98 35.40 -6.90 -10.82
C ASP A 98 34.84 -6.16 -12.04
N THR A 99 33.76 -6.68 -12.62
CA THR A 99 33.02 -5.96 -13.66
C THR A 99 32.45 -4.64 -13.14
N TRP A 100 31.93 -3.80 -14.04
CA TRP A 100 31.22 -2.59 -13.64
C TRP A 100 30.01 -2.88 -12.75
N VAL A 101 29.16 -3.85 -13.15
CA VAL A 101 27.95 -4.28 -12.41
C VAL A 101 27.67 -5.77 -12.71
N PRO A 102 27.65 -6.66 -11.69
CA PRO A 102 27.99 -6.37 -10.31
C PRO A 102 29.50 -6.12 -10.11
N GLY A 103 29.86 -5.24 -9.17
CA GLY A 103 31.25 -4.89 -8.86
C GLY A 103 31.45 -3.39 -8.62
N ILE A 104 32.35 -2.78 -9.39
CA ILE A 104 32.93 -1.44 -9.14
C ILE A 104 31.84 -0.42 -8.79
N MET A 105 30.79 -0.29 -9.60
CA MET A 105 29.81 0.78 -9.38
C MET A 105 29.01 0.60 -8.09
N GLU A 106 28.68 -0.64 -7.72
CA GLU A 106 27.95 -0.91 -6.48
C GLU A 106 28.82 -0.63 -5.26
N MET A 107 30.11 -0.94 -5.34
CA MET A 107 31.09 -0.69 -4.28
C MET A 107 31.32 0.80 -4.07
N MET A 108 31.48 1.54 -5.16
CA MET A 108 31.64 3.00 -5.10
C MET A 108 30.39 3.69 -4.52
N VAL A 109 29.19 3.21 -4.86
CA VAL A 109 27.93 3.75 -4.31
C VAL A 109 27.71 3.33 -2.86
N ASN A 110 28.21 2.17 -2.44
CA ASN A 110 28.10 1.72 -1.05
C ASN A 110 28.96 2.57 -0.10
N ASN A 111 30.00 3.25 -0.61
CA ASN A 111 30.77 4.21 0.17
C ASN A 111 29.93 5.49 0.44
N LYS A 112 29.30 5.52 1.62
CA LYS A 112 28.40 6.60 2.07
C LYS A 112 29.07 7.99 2.03
N LYS A 113 30.36 8.07 2.37
CA LYS A 113 31.13 9.33 2.38
C LYS A 113 31.29 9.86 0.95
N ASN A 114 31.65 9.00 0.01
CA ASN A 114 31.84 9.36 -1.38
C ASN A 114 30.54 9.79 -2.03
N VAL A 115 29.44 9.05 -1.83
CA VAL A 115 28.13 9.42 -2.41
C VAL A 115 27.61 10.73 -1.84
N LYS A 116 27.77 10.97 -0.53
CA LYS A 116 27.37 12.24 0.10
C LYS A 116 28.17 13.43 -0.47
N LYS A 117 29.47 13.25 -0.70
CA LYS A 117 30.35 14.30 -1.25
C LYS A 117 30.16 14.49 -2.75
N TYR A 118 29.93 13.40 -3.49
CA TYR A 118 29.85 13.37 -4.95
C TYR A 118 28.62 12.60 -5.43
N PRO A 119 27.42 13.23 -5.43
CA PRO A 119 26.17 12.61 -5.88
C PRO A 119 26.21 12.05 -7.31
N GLN A 120 27.14 12.52 -8.16
CA GLN A 120 27.35 12.00 -9.51
C GLN A 120 27.69 10.51 -9.53
N ILE A 121 28.29 9.94 -8.47
CA ILE A 121 28.61 8.52 -8.36
C ILE A 121 27.32 7.68 -8.43
N ALA A 122 26.31 8.06 -7.63
CA ALA A 122 24.99 7.43 -7.63
C ALA A 122 24.27 7.58 -8.98
N ARG A 123 24.32 8.78 -9.58
CA ARG A 123 23.68 9.05 -10.88
C ARG A 123 24.32 8.24 -12.01
N ALA A 124 25.64 8.12 -12.00
CA ALA A 124 26.37 7.30 -12.97
C ALA A 124 25.98 5.81 -12.85
N PHE A 125 25.88 5.27 -11.64
CA PHE A 125 25.42 3.89 -11.44
C PHE A 125 24.01 3.64 -12.01
N GLU A 126 23.06 4.56 -11.78
CA GLU A 126 21.72 4.46 -12.37
C GLU A 126 21.76 4.51 -13.91
N ALA A 127 22.49 5.48 -14.45
CA ALA A 127 22.61 5.75 -15.88
C ALA A 127 23.28 4.61 -16.64
N TYR A 128 24.27 3.94 -16.04
CA TYR A 128 24.95 2.78 -16.64
C TYR A 128 23.96 1.72 -17.09
N GLY A 129 23.02 1.32 -16.22
CA GLY A 129 22.03 0.32 -16.62
C GLY A 129 20.96 0.83 -17.58
N ARG A 130 20.74 2.15 -17.73
CA ARG A 130 19.91 2.70 -18.83
C ARG A 130 20.62 2.56 -20.18
N VAL A 131 21.94 2.76 -20.21
CA VAL A 131 22.75 2.64 -21.44
C VAL A 131 23.01 1.18 -21.82
N ARG A 132 23.21 0.31 -20.83
CA ARG A 132 23.63 -1.09 -21.03
C ARG A 132 22.48 -2.08 -21.03
N GLY A 133 21.46 -1.88 -20.19
CA GLY A 133 20.32 -2.81 -20.06
C GLY A 133 19.61 -3.13 -21.39
N PRO A 134 19.29 -2.14 -22.24
CA PRO A 134 18.72 -2.40 -23.56
C PRO A 134 19.54 -3.35 -24.45
N LYS A 135 20.87 -3.28 -24.33
CA LYS A 135 21.81 -4.03 -25.17
C LYS A 135 21.86 -5.52 -24.80
N THR A 136 21.30 -5.91 -23.65
CA THR A 136 21.28 -7.30 -23.18
C THR A 136 19.95 -8.02 -23.46
N ALA A 137 18.97 -7.34 -24.05
CA ALA A 137 17.64 -7.89 -24.33
C ALA A 137 17.72 -9.21 -25.12
N GLY A 138 17.23 -10.30 -24.50
CA GLY A 138 17.26 -11.65 -25.10
C GLY A 138 18.64 -12.26 -25.34
N SER A 139 19.72 -11.60 -24.89
CA SER A 139 21.11 -12.04 -25.16
C SER A 139 21.60 -13.11 -24.18
N PHE A 140 20.98 -13.21 -23.01
CA PHE A 140 21.35 -14.16 -21.97
C PHE A 140 20.37 -15.33 -21.93
N PRO A 141 20.86 -16.58 -21.76
CA PRO A 141 19.98 -17.69 -21.42
C PRO A 141 19.51 -17.57 -19.97
N VAL A 142 18.38 -18.21 -19.67
CA VAL A 142 17.80 -18.25 -18.32
C VAL A 142 18.83 -18.81 -17.32
N GLY A 143 18.94 -18.18 -16.15
CA GLY A 143 19.85 -18.59 -15.07
C GLY A 143 21.31 -18.11 -15.21
N VAL A 144 21.69 -17.51 -16.34
CA VAL A 144 23.08 -17.13 -16.66
C VAL A 144 23.31 -15.61 -16.62
N GLY A 145 22.28 -14.83 -16.31
CA GLY A 145 22.41 -13.39 -16.12
C GLY A 145 23.45 -13.01 -15.05
N LEU A 146 24.04 -11.81 -15.14
CA LEU A 146 25.08 -11.34 -14.20
C LEU A 146 24.57 -11.21 -12.76
N MET A 147 23.27 -10.96 -12.62
CA MET A 147 22.51 -10.97 -11.37
C MET A 147 21.42 -12.02 -11.50
N ARG A 148 21.10 -12.71 -10.40
CA ARG A 148 20.11 -13.77 -10.39
C ARG A 148 19.16 -13.63 -9.21
N VAL A 149 17.86 -13.67 -9.48
CA VAL A 149 16.82 -13.83 -8.46
C VAL A 149 16.94 -15.22 -7.88
N ILE A 150 17.00 -15.28 -6.56
CA ILE A 150 16.92 -16.53 -5.80
C ILE A 150 15.50 -16.65 -5.25
N PRO A 151 14.80 -17.77 -5.49
CA PRO A 151 13.50 -18.00 -4.89
C PRO A 151 13.57 -17.89 -3.36
N ILE A 152 12.53 -17.36 -2.74
CA ILE A 152 12.35 -17.51 -1.30
C ILE A 152 12.29 -19.00 -0.99
N GLU A 153 13.18 -19.46 -0.14
CA GLU A 153 13.45 -20.89 0.04
C GLU A 153 12.21 -21.67 0.49
N HIS A 154 11.42 -21.10 1.41
CA HIS A 154 10.17 -21.70 1.84
C HIS A 154 9.17 -21.90 0.67
N ALA A 155 9.18 -21.01 -0.34
CA ALA A 155 8.29 -21.11 -1.50
C ALA A 155 8.65 -22.25 -2.46
N ILE A 156 9.85 -22.83 -2.35
CA ILE A 156 10.31 -23.98 -3.15
C ILE A 156 10.49 -25.26 -2.32
N SER A 157 10.19 -25.23 -1.03
CA SER A 157 10.37 -26.36 -0.11
C SER A 157 9.64 -27.65 -0.55
N GLY A 158 8.48 -27.50 -1.19
CA GLY A 158 7.68 -28.60 -1.74
C GLY A 158 8.01 -29.01 -3.19
N GLU A 159 8.94 -28.32 -3.87
CA GLU A 159 9.35 -28.67 -5.24
C GLU A 159 10.39 -29.80 -5.21
N THR A 160 10.06 -30.94 -5.82
CA THR A 160 10.94 -32.12 -5.82
C THR A 160 12.19 -31.92 -6.67
N ARG A 161 12.13 -31.03 -7.66
CA ARG A 161 13.29 -30.68 -8.52
C ARG A 161 14.09 -29.49 -7.99
N ARG A 162 13.97 -29.10 -6.71
CA ARG A 162 14.78 -28.01 -6.16
C ARG A 162 16.27 -28.34 -6.19
N ALA A 163 17.10 -27.31 -6.35
CA ALA A 163 18.55 -27.45 -6.33
C ALA A 163 19.15 -26.52 -5.29
N SER A 164 20.20 -26.97 -4.61
CA SER A 164 20.79 -26.23 -3.49
C SER A 164 21.36 -24.86 -3.88
N TYR A 165 21.79 -24.66 -5.13
CA TYR A 165 22.21 -23.34 -5.62
C TYR A 165 21.06 -22.31 -5.74
N GLU A 166 19.81 -22.73 -5.55
CA GLU A 166 18.63 -21.85 -5.47
C GLU A 166 18.17 -21.63 -4.02
N GLU A 167 18.92 -22.12 -3.02
CA GLU A 167 18.57 -22.04 -1.60
C GLU A 167 19.45 -21.00 -0.90
N VAL A 168 18.83 -20.05 -0.21
CA VAL A 168 19.54 -18.99 0.54
C VAL A 168 20.35 -19.60 1.68
N SER A 169 19.80 -20.62 2.35
CA SER A 169 20.42 -21.32 3.46
C SER A 169 21.75 -21.98 3.08
N LYS A 170 21.89 -22.50 1.84
CA LYS A 170 23.17 -23.03 1.34
C LYS A 170 24.26 -21.97 1.49
N TYR A 171 24.03 -20.79 0.93
CA TYR A 171 25.03 -19.72 0.92
C TYR A 171 25.36 -19.22 2.34
N LEU A 172 24.35 -19.09 3.20
CA LEU A 172 24.57 -18.67 4.59
C LEU A 172 25.26 -19.74 5.45
N ASN A 173 25.06 -21.03 5.18
CA ASN A 173 25.68 -22.11 5.96
C ASN A 173 27.10 -22.45 5.49
N GLU A 174 27.42 -22.23 4.21
CA GLU A 174 28.77 -22.47 3.66
C GLU A 174 29.77 -21.34 3.94
N ASN A 175 29.35 -20.28 4.65
CA ASN A 175 30.19 -19.14 5.00
C ASN A 175 30.27 -18.93 6.52
N GLU A 176 31.38 -18.36 6.98
CA GLU A 176 31.66 -18.07 8.40
C GLU A 176 31.74 -16.58 8.70
N ILE A 177 32.11 -15.75 7.73
CA ILE A 177 32.25 -14.30 7.89
C ILE A 177 31.12 -13.60 7.13
N PHE A 178 30.41 -12.70 7.82
CA PHE A 178 29.27 -11.96 7.29
C PHE A 178 29.39 -10.47 7.60
N SER A 179 28.91 -9.65 6.67
CA SER A 179 28.62 -8.25 6.91
C SER A 179 27.29 -7.86 6.30
N VAL A 180 26.72 -6.76 6.77
CA VAL A 180 25.56 -6.11 6.17
C VAL A 180 25.85 -4.65 5.86
N ALA A 181 25.31 -4.17 4.74
CA ALA A 181 25.42 -2.78 4.32
C ALA A 181 24.15 -2.27 3.66
N ASP A 182 24.11 -0.96 3.44
CA ASP A 182 23.02 -0.29 2.75
C ASP A 182 22.93 -0.76 1.29
N CYS A 183 21.70 -0.85 0.76
CA CYS A 183 21.46 -1.19 -0.64
C CYS A 183 21.92 -0.07 -1.59
N SER A 184 22.97 -0.31 -2.38
CA SER A 184 23.48 0.65 -3.36
C SER A 184 22.42 1.13 -4.36
N CYS A 185 21.47 0.26 -4.77
CA CYS A 185 20.39 0.65 -5.67
C CYS A 185 19.42 1.66 -5.02
N ARG A 186 19.07 1.46 -3.74
CA ARG A 186 18.19 2.37 -3.01
C ARG A 186 18.91 3.67 -2.65
N THR A 187 20.19 3.60 -2.30
CA THR A 187 21.06 4.79 -2.16
C THR A 187 21.06 5.64 -3.43
N ALA A 188 21.22 5.02 -4.61
CA ALA A 188 21.20 5.75 -5.86
C ALA A 188 19.85 6.43 -6.12
N ARG A 189 18.74 5.74 -5.87
CA ARG A 189 17.39 6.31 -6.01
C ARG A 189 17.12 7.43 -5.02
N GLU A 190 17.55 7.29 -3.77
CA GLU A 190 17.44 8.33 -2.75
C GLU A 190 18.15 9.62 -3.17
N VAL A 191 19.40 9.51 -3.65
CA VAL A 191 20.19 10.66 -4.14
C VAL A 191 19.51 11.38 -5.32
N MET A 192 18.71 10.64 -6.10
CA MET A 192 17.97 11.18 -7.22
C MET A 192 16.59 11.74 -6.82
N GLY A 193 16.16 11.62 -5.57
CA GLY A 193 14.80 11.97 -5.15
C GLY A 193 13.74 10.99 -5.69
N GLU A 194 14.16 9.80 -6.09
CA GLU A 194 13.33 8.78 -6.73
C GLU A 194 13.14 7.54 -5.86
N GLY A 195 13.32 7.61 -4.54
CA GLY A 195 13.04 6.50 -3.64
C GLY A 195 11.57 6.05 -3.71
N CYS A 196 11.29 4.80 -3.34
CA CYS A 196 9.96 4.19 -3.47
C CYS A 196 9.27 3.88 -2.13
N GLY A 197 9.81 4.38 -1.01
CA GLY A 197 9.38 4.03 0.34
C GLY A 197 10.03 2.77 0.91
N HIS A 198 10.77 1.98 0.12
CA HIS A 198 11.61 0.92 0.70
C HIS A 198 12.98 1.50 1.04
N LEU A 199 13.35 1.47 2.32
CA LEU A 199 14.57 2.08 2.85
C LEU A 199 15.82 1.23 2.59
N LYS A 200 17.00 1.85 2.65
CA LYS A 200 18.26 1.26 2.14
C LYS A 200 19.03 0.45 3.18
N GLU A 201 18.82 0.72 4.46
CA GLU A 201 19.62 0.26 5.59
C GLU A 201 19.53 -1.26 5.78
N ASP A 202 20.66 -1.91 6.01
CA ASP A 202 20.80 -3.34 6.34
C ASP A 202 20.10 -4.29 5.35
N MET A 203 20.35 -4.10 4.04
CA MET A 203 19.67 -4.82 2.96
C MET A 203 20.58 -5.70 2.12
N CYS A 204 21.88 -5.41 2.08
CA CYS A 204 22.85 -6.17 1.29
C CYS A 204 23.75 -6.92 2.26
N ILE A 205 23.63 -8.25 2.28
CA ILE A 205 24.48 -9.15 3.07
C ILE A 205 25.67 -9.54 2.20
N GLN A 206 26.89 -9.43 2.72
CA GLN A 206 28.10 -9.96 2.09
C GLN A 206 28.62 -11.15 2.89
N MET A 207 29.32 -12.06 2.20
CA MET A 207 29.80 -13.32 2.74
C MET A 207 31.25 -13.56 2.35
N GLY A 208 32.00 -14.23 3.22
CA GLY A 208 33.39 -14.63 2.96
C GLY A 208 34.29 -13.43 2.63
N HIS A 209 35.01 -13.50 1.51
CA HIS A 209 35.93 -12.44 1.10
C HIS A 209 35.26 -11.07 0.93
N ALA A 210 34.01 -11.02 0.45
CA ALA A 210 33.30 -9.75 0.32
C ALA A 210 32.95 -9.17 1.69
N ALA A 211 32.61 -10.01 2.68
CA ALA A 211 32.34 -9.55 4.03
C ALA A 211 33.61 -8.95 4.67
N GLU A 212 34.74 -9.63 4.57
CA GLU A 212 36.03 -9.14 5.09
C GLU A 212 36.38 -7.77 4.49
N TYR A 213 36.23 -7.61 3.18
CA TYR A 213 36.46 -6.32 2.51
C TYR A 213 35.52 -5.21 3.03
N TYR A 214 34.24 -5.51 3.22
CA TYR A 214 33.26 -4.54 3.72
C TYR A 214 33.55 -4.09 5.16
N ILE A 215 33.98 -5.04 6.00
CA ILE A 215 34.40 -4.79 7.38
C ILE A 215 35.66 -3.93 7.39
N ARG A 216 36.69 -4.34 6.65
CA ARG A 216 37.99 -3.67 6.58
C ARG A 216 37.90 -2.24 6.09
N THR A 217 37.03 -1.97 5.12
CA THR A 217 36.83 -0.61 4.57
C THR A 217 35.77 0.20 5.30
N GLY A 218 35.19 -0.32 6.39
CA GLY A 218 34.22 0.38 7.24
C GLY A 218 32.90 0.73 6.55
N ARG A 219 32.53 0.01 5.49
CA ARG A 219 31.30 0.27 4.71
C ARG A 219 30.14 -0.65 5.07
N GLY A 220 30.45 -1.81 5.67
CA GLY A 220 29.47 -2.73 6.23
C GLY A 220 29.74 -3.00 7.71
N ARG A 221 28.70 -3.35 8.45
CA ARG A 221 28.81 -3.83 9.83
C ARG A 221 28.94 -5.34 9.82
N GLN A 222 29.86 -5.89 10.62
CA GLN A 222 29.94 -7.33 10.84
C GLN A 222 28.69 -7.84 11.56
N ILE A 223 28.16 -8.98 11.10
CA ILE A 223 26.96 -9.61 11.68
C ILE A 223 27.22 -11.10 11.93
N THR A 224 26.37 -11.74 12.72
CA THR A 224 26.38 -13.21 12.85
C THR A 224 25.58 -13.87 11.74
N ARG A 225 25.72 -15.20 11.60
CA ARG A 225 24.90 -15.99 10.69
C ARG A 225 23.42 -15.91 11.06
N GLU A 226 23.09 -15.95 12.35
CA GLU A 226 21.72 -15.87 12.86
C GLU A 226 21.09 -14.53 12.50
N GLU A 227 21.83 -13.44 12.65
CA GLU A 227 21.38 -12.10 12.25
C GLU A 227 21.18 -12.01 10.72
N ALA A 228 22.02 -12.68 9.92
CA ALA A 228 21.82 -12.78 8.47
C ALA A 228 20.49 -13.47 8.12
N PHE A 229 20.16 -14.58 8.78
CA PHE A 229 18.85 -15.24 8.64
C PHE A 229 17.69 -14.35 9.08
N GLU A 230 17.85 -13.57 10.16
CA GLU A 230 16.84 -12.61 10.62
C GLU A 230 16.59 -11.51 9.58
N ILE A 231 17.65 -10.96 8.98
CA ILE A 231 17.54 -9.95 7.91
C ILE A 231 16.79 -10.52 6.70
N ILE A 232 17.11 -11.75 6.28
CA ILE A 232 16.41 -12.45 5.19
C ILE A 232 14.92 -12.60 5.51
N LYS A 233 14.58 -13.10 6.70
CA LYS A 233 13.19 -13.26 7.12
C LYS A 233 12.44 -11.94 7.16
N ARG A 234 13.04 -10.91 7.76
CA ARG A 234 12.47 -9.55 7.82
C ARG A 234 12.24 -8.98 6.42
N ALA A 235 13.14 -9.22 5.49
CA ALA A 235 12.98 -8.80 4.11
C ALA A 235 11.78 -9.50 3.44
N GLU A 236 11.63 -10.81 3.61
CA GLU A 236 10.51 -11.59 3.08
C GLU A 236 9.15 -11.15 3.66
N GLU A 237 9.09 -10.93 4.97
CA GLU A 237 7.91 -10.42 5.68
C GLU A 237 7.49 -9.04 5.12
N ASN A 238 8.46 -8.18 4.80
CA ASN A 238 8.27 -6.87 4.17
C ASN A 238 8.06 -6.91 2.64
N GLY A 239 7.87 -8.09 2.04
CA GLY A 239 7.55 -8.24 0.62
C GLY A 239 8.75 -8.07 -0.32
N LEU A 240 9.97 -8.13 0.21
CA LEU A 240 11.22 -8.07 -0.57
C LEU A 240 11.67 -9.46 -1.00
N MET A 241 12.44 -9.53 -2.08
CA MET A 241 12.94 -10.80 -2.62
C MET A 241 14.45 -10.79 -2.81
N HIS A 242 15.03 -11.98 -2.94
CA HIS A 242 16.47 -12.16 -2.90
C HIS A 242 17.10 -12.14 -4.29
N GLN A 243 18.26 -11.49 -4.40
CA GLN A 243 19.12 -11.55 -5.58
C GLN A 243 20.57 -11.79 -5.16
N ILE A 244 21.32 -12.45 -6.04
CA ILE A 244 22.76 -12.68 -5.87
C ILE A 244 23.52 -12.20 -7.10
N PRO A 245 24.78 -11.73 -6.95
CA PRO A 245 25.75 -11.75 -8.03
C PRO A 245 25.94 -13.19 -8.53
N ASN A 246 25.96 -13.37 -9.84
CA ASN A 246 26.00 -14.69 -10.49
C ASN A 246 27.21 -14.79 -11.42
N LEU A 247 28.37 -14.37 -10.90
CA LEU A 247 29.65 -14.29 -11.63
C LEU A 247 30.68 -15.34 -11.18
N ASP A 248 30.44 -16.02 -10.06
CA ASP A 248 31.43 -16.91 -9.43
C ASP A 248 31.23 -18.39 -9.79
N GLY A 249 30.26 -18.67 -10.66
CA GLY A 249 29.85 -20.02 -11.05
C GLY A 249 28.67 -20.57 -10.22
N SER A 250 28.16 -21.71 -10.66
CA SER A 250 26.99 -22.36 -10.03
C SER A 250 27.24 -22.67 -8.56
N GLY A 251 26.27 -22.32 -7.71
CA GLY A 251 26.32 -22.56 -6.27
C GLY A 251 27.37 -21.72 -5.53
N LYS A 252 27.91 -20.66 -6.14
CA LYS A 252 28.85 -19.74 -5.51
C LYS A 252 28.35 -18.31 -5.63
N THR A 253 28.42 -17.57 -4.53
CA THR A 253 28.19 -16.13 -4.52
C THR A 253 28.81 -15.53 -3.28
N HIS A 254 29.05 -14.23 -3.30
CA HIS A 254 29.65 -13.48 -2.22
C HIS A 254 28.70 -12.43 -1.61
N ALA A 255 27.47 -12.30 -2.12
CA ALA A 255 26.49 -11.38 -1.57
C ALA A 255 25.04 -11.82 -1.83
N ILE A 256 24.14 -11.42 -0.92
CA ILE A 256 22.68 -11.56 -1.06
C ILE A 256 22.05 -10.18 -0.86
N CYS A 257 21.24 -9.76 -1.84
CA CYS A 257 20.54 -8.47 -1.85
C CYS A 257 19.04 -8.65 -1.62
N ASN A 258 18.49 -7.97 -0.62
CA ASN A 258 17.06 -7.93 -0.31
C ASN A 258 16.35 -6.82 -1.10
N CYS A 259 15.84 -7.17 -2.27
CA CYS A 259 15.47 -6.22 -3.32
C CYS A 259 13.96 -5.97 -3.39
N CYS A 260 13.61 -4.72 -3.74
CA CYS A 260 12.26 -4.36 -4.20
C CYS A 260 12.28 -4.17 -5.72
N GLY A 261 11.14 -4.40 -6.38
CA GLY A 261 10.99 -4.18 -7.83
C GLY A 261 11.13 -2.72 -8.26
N CYS A 262 10.80 -1.79 -7.37
CA CYS A 262 10.70 -0.37 -7.71
C CYS A 262 12.05 0.36 -7.73
N SER A 263 13.05 -0.08 -6.95
CA SER A 263 14.35 0.61 -6.83
C SER A 263 15.52 -0.23 -7.33
N CYS A 264 15.42 -1.56 -7.35
CA CYS A 264 16.52 -2.41 -7.79
C CYS A 264 16.88 -2.17 -9.26
N LEU A 265 18.14 -1.81 -9.52
CA LEU A 265 18.62 -1.51 -10.88
C LEU A 265 18.79 -2.76 -11.74
N SER A 266 18.93 -3.94 -11.12
CA SER A 266 18.91 -5.24 -11.79
C SER A 266 17.49 -5.60 -12.24
N LEU A 267 16.50 -5.53 -11.33
CA LEU A 267 15.08 -5.83 -11.67
C LEU A 267 14.47 -4.83 -12.65
N ARG A 268 15.05 -3.64 -12.82
CA ARG A 268 14.70 -2.73 -13.91
C ARG A 268 14.78 -3.42 -15.27
N THR A 269 15.65 -4.40 -15.46
CA THR A 269 15.68 -5.18 -16.72
C THR A 269 14.38 -5.95 -16.96
N ALA A 270 13.79 -6.54 -15.92
CA ALA A 270 12.50 -7.21 -15.99
C ALA A 270 11.34 -6.22 -16.11
N GLY A 271 11.33 -5.13 -15.33
CA GLY A 271 10.24 -4.15 -15.32
C GLY A 271 10.26 -3.20 -16.52
N MET A 272 11.34 -2.44 -16.68
CA MET A 272 11.47 -1.39 -17.70
C MET A 272 11.72 -1.95 -19.09
N PHE A 273 12.65 -2.88 -19.23
CA PHE A 273 13.00 -3.44 -20.55
C PHE A 273 12.23 -4.71 -20.89
N ILE A 274 11.35 -5.19 -20.00
CA ILE A 274 10.56 -6.42 -20.19
C ILE A 274 11.50 -7.60 -20.59
N ASN A 275 12.65 -7.69 -19.92
CA ASN A 275 13.72 -8.66 -20.20
C ASN A 275 14.02 -9.50 -18.95
N ALA A 276 13.01 -10.21 -18.46
CA ALA A 276 13.13 -10.96 -17.22
C ALA A 276 14.08 -12.17 -17.29
N ASP A 277 14.44 -12.68 -18.47
CA ASP A 277 15.44 -13.75 -18.63
C ASP A 277 16.85 -13.33 -18.14
N MET A 278 17.14 -12.03 -18.11
CA MET A 278 18.40 -11.48 -17.61
C MET A 278 18.60 -11.68 -16.11
N VAL A 279 17.53 -11.91 -15.35
CA VAL A 279 17.59 -11.90 -13.87
C VAL A 279 16.79 -13.03 -13.22
N ARG A 280 15.88 -13.70 -13.93
CA ARG A 280 14.99 -14.70 -13.32
C ARG A 280 15.71 -15.92 -12.75
N SER A 281 15.04 -16.56 -11.81
CA SER A 281 15.35 -17.92 -11.36
C SER A 281 14.87 -18.98 -12.36
N ASN A 282 15.04 -20.25 -11.99
CA ASN A 282 14.52 -21.39 -12.76
C ASN A 282 13.01 -21.63 -12.59
N TYR A 283 12.33 -20.81 -11.79
CA TYR A 283 10.97 -21.03 -11.35
C TYR A 283 9.99 -20.06 -11.99
N VAL A 284 8.74 -20.51 -12.13
CA VAL A 284 7.62 -19.68 -12.55
C VAL A 284 6.44 -19.94 -11.61
N SER A 285 5.73 -18.88 -11.27
CA SER A 285 4.51 -18.97 -10.47
C SER A 285 3.38 -19.63 -11.26
N LYS A 286 2.70 -20.59 -10.63
CA LYS A 286 1.51 -21.25 -11.17
C LYS A 286 0.36 -21.08 -10.20
N VAL A 287 -0.78 -20.61 -10.68
CA VAL A 287 -2.00 -20.43 -9.88
C VAL A 287 -2.94 -21.62 -10.08
N ASP A 288 -3.37 -22.20 -8.96
CA ASP A 288 -4.53 -23.09 -8.88
C ASP A 288 -5.79 -22.22 -8.72
N LYS A 289 -6.56 -22.11 -9.81
CA LYS A 289 -7.75 -21.26 -9.85
C LYS A 289 -8.86 -21.75 -8.92
N GLU A 290 -8.94 -23.05 -8.66
CA GLU A 290 -9.97 -23.61 -7.78
C GLU A 290 -9.76 -23.15 -6.34
N LYS A 291 -8.50 -23.15 -5.88
CA LYS A 291 -8.13 -22.67 -4.55
C LYS A 291 -8.06 -21.15 -4.43
N CYS A 292 -7.81 -20.45 -5.54
CA CYS A 292 -7.61 -19.00 -5.52
C CYS A 292 -8.90 -18.26 -5.11
N VAL A 293 -8.77 -17.24 -4.26
CA VAL A 293 -9.88 -16.42 -3.79
C VAL A 293 -9.70 -14.94 -4.15
N ALA A 294 -8.82 -14.63 -5.09
CA ALA A 294 -8.55 -13.25 -5.55
C ALA A 294 -8.39 -12.22 -4.41
N CYS A 295 -7.75 -12.59 -3.29
CA CYS A 295 -7.55 -11.68 -2.16
C CYS A 295 -6.70 -10.45 -2.54
N GLY A 296 -5.77 -10.63 -3.49
CA GLY A 296 -4.90 -9.57 -4.02
C GLY A 296 -3.53 -9.48 -3.37
N GLU A 297 -3.25 -10.21 -2.29
CA GLU A 297 -1.96 -10.15 -1.58
C GLU A 297 -0.78 -10.48 -2.51
N CYS A 298 -0.90 -11.52 -3.34
CA CYS A 298 0.12 -11.87 -4.32
C CYS A 298 0.29 -10.83 -5.43
N VAL A 299 -0.79 -10.12 -5.78
CA VAL A 299 -0.78 -9.04 -6.77
C VAL A 299 -0.08 -7.83 -6.20
N GLN A 300 -0.35 -7.41 -4.96
CA GLN A 300 0.30 -6.26 -4.31
C GLN A 300 1.81 -6.50 -4.08
N ASN A 301 2.20 -7.74 -3.74
CA ASN A 301 3.58 -8.11 -3.42
C ASN A 301 4.41 -8.57 -4.64
N CYS A 302 3.86 -8.61 -5.85
CA CYS A 302 4.63 -8.97 -7.04
C CYS A 302 5.65 -7.86 -7.39
N PRO A 303 6.97 -8.14 -7.44
CA PRO A 303 7.97 -7.10 -7.69
C PRO A 303 7.98 -6.59 -9.14
N VAL A 304 7.49 -7.38 -10.09
CA VAL A 304 7.59 -7.10 -11.53
C VAL A 304 6.23 -7.00 -12.22
N ASN A 305 5.14 -6.91 -11.44
CA ASN A 305 3.75 -6.84 -11.95
C ASN A 305 3.37 -8.01 -12.89
N ALA A 306 3.92 -9.20 -12.62
CA ALA A 306 3.58 -10.44 -13.34
C ALA A 306 2.24 -11.05 -12.92
N LEU A 307 1.62 -10.59 -11.82
CA LEU A 307 0.33 -11.08 -11.35
C LEU A 307 -0.71 -9.97 -11.37
N GLN A 308 -1.92 -10.32 -11.80
CA GLN A 308 -3.10 -9.44 -11.83
C GLN A 308 -4.33 -10.22 -11.36
N LEU A 309 -5.27 -9.56 -10.72
CA LEU A 309 -6.57 -10.14 -10.41
C LEU A 309 -7.39 -10.29 -11.68
N GLY A 310 -8.14 -11.37 -11.79
CA GLY A 310 -9.08 -11.62 -12.87
C GLY A 310 -10.33 -12.31 -12.36
N GLN A 311 -11.02 -12.96 -13.30
CA GLN A 311 -12.30 -13.62 -13.09
C GLN A 311 -12.14 -15.14 -12.99
N LYS A 312 -13.00 -15.77 -12.19
CA LYS A 312 -13.15 -17.23 -12.10
C LYS A 312 -14.44 -17.74 -12.75
N LEU A 313 -15.53 -16.97 -12.67
CA LEU A 313 -16.85 -17.38 -13.18
C LEU A 313 -16.85 -17.59 -14.70
N CYS A 314 -17.73 -18.49 -15.17
CA CYS A 314 -18.01 -18.67 -16.59
C CYS A 314 -18.69 -17.43 -17.18
N SER A 315 -18.50 -17.21 -18.48
CA SER A 315 -19.07 -16.07 -19.19
C SER A 315 -19.32 -16.41 -20.65
N ARG A 316 -20.27 -15.68 -21.26
CA ARG A 316 -20.68 -15.84 -22.65
C ARG A 316 -19.55 -15.49 -23.62
N THR A 317 -18.70 -14.52 -23.25
CA THR A 317 -17.50 -14.15 -24.00
C THR A 317 -16.22 -14.62 -23.30
N PRO A 318 -15.13 -14.90 -24.06
CA PRO A 318 -13.87 -15.37 -23.47
C PRO A 318 -13.30 -14.40 -22.44
N VAL A 319 -13.03 -14.90 -21.24
CA VAL A 319 -12.38 -14.13 -20.17
C VAL A 319 -10.87 -14.29 -20.20
N THR A 320 -10.13 -13.36 -19.58
CA THR A 320 -8.67 -13.50 -19.47
C THR A 320 -8.33 -14.65 -18.53
N THR A 321 -7.94 -15.79 -19.09
CA THR A 321 -7.53 -16.97 -18.32
C THR A 321 -6.02 -17.04 -18.09
N GLU A 322 -5.24 -16.31 -18.89
CA GLU A 322 -3.77 -16.25 -18.85
C GLU A 322 -3.29 -14.95 -19.50
N ILE A 323 -2.13 -14.44 -19.07
CA ILE A 323 -1.50 -13.29 -19.72
C ILE A 323 -0.41 -13.81 -20.67
N LYS A 324 -0.77 -13.98 -21.94
CA LYS A 324 0.14 -14.41 -23.00
C LYS A 324 0.73 -13.22 -23.72
N ARG A 325 2.06 -13.22 -23.86
CA ARG A 325 2.78 -12.26 -24.70
C ARG A 325 3.00 -12.83 -26.10
N THR A 326 2.59 -12.09 -27.12
CA THR A 326 2.77 -12.43 -28.54
C THR A 326 4.21 -12.22 -29.02
N GLU A 327 4.93 -11.31 -28.38
CA GLU A 327 6.31 -10.97 -28.68
C GLU A 327 7.14 -10.93 -27.40
N THR A 328 8.38 -11.41 -27.50
CA THR A 328 9.34 -11.39 -26.40
C THR A 328 10.73 -11.03 -26.91
N PRO A 329 11.65 -10.60 -26.04
CA PRO A 329 13.07 -10.47 -26.39
C PRO A 329 13.69 -11.76 -26.93
N ARG A 330 13.09 -12.95 -26.69
CA ARG A 330 13.65 -14.25 -27.12
C ARG A 330 13.60 -14.47 -28.63
N ASP A 331 12.67 -13.83 -29.32
CA ASP A 331 12.29 -14.16 -30.69
C ASP A 331 11.95 -12.94 -31.56
N THR A 332 12.08 -11.73 -31.02
CA THR A 332 11.74 -10.47 -31.70
C THR A 332 12.83 -9.43 -31.46
N GLU A 333 13.04 -8.51 -32.41
CA GLU A 333 13.88 -7.33 -32.17
C GLU A 333 13.26 -6.49 -31.06
N TRP A 334 14.10 -5.98 -30.15
CA TRP A 334 13.62 -5.42 -28.88
C TRP A 334 14.08 -3.97 -28.71
N GLY A 335 13.27 -3.05 -29.24
CA GLY A 335 13.52 -1.62 -29.22
C GLY A 335 12.70 -0.87 -28.16
N PRO A 336 12.89 0.46 -28.05
CA PRO A 336 12.17 1.32 -27.12
C PRO A 336 10.65 1.23 -27.18
N ASP A 337 10.09 0.88 -28.34
CA ASP A 337 8.65 0.66 -28.57
C ASP A 337 8.08 -0.57 -27.81
N LYS A 338 8.97 -1.46 -27.32
CA LYS A 338 8.60 -2.65 -26.53
C LYS A 338 8.94 -2.52 -25.05
N TRP A 339 9.40 -1.35 -24.61
CA TRP A 339 9.77 -1.10 -23.21
C TRP A 339 8.60 -0.52 -22.42
N ASN A 340 8.72 -0.56 -21.09
CA ASN A 340 7.85 0.11 -20.14
C ASN A 340 8.67 1.14 -19.32
N PRO A 341 8.96 2.34 -19.87
CA PRO A 341 9.70 3.37 -19.13
C PRO A 341 9.03 3.76 -17.80
N ASP A 342 7.70 3.65 -17.73
CA ASP A 342 6.87 4.06 -16.60
C ASP A 342 6.52 2.91 -15.63
N TYR A 343 7.26 1.80 -15.67
CA TYR A 343 7.00 0.59 -14.87
C TYR A 343 6.86 0.81 -13.36
N ARG A 344 7.31 1.97 -12.86
CA ARG A 344 7.26 2.35 -11.45
C ARG A 344 5.97 3.07 -11.08
N ILE A 345 5.15 3.50 -12.04
CA ILE A 345 3.92 4.28 -11.80
C ILE A 345 2.68 3.76 -12.55
N ASN A 346 2.85 2.81 -13.48
CA ASN A 346 1.75 2.25 -14.30
C ASN A 346 1.42 0.77 -13.98
N ARG A 347 1.62 0.37 -12.73
CA ARG A 347 1.25 -0.97 -12.24
C ARG A 347 -0.23 -1.22 -12.50
N LYS A 348 -0.57 -2.40 -13.02
CA LYS A 348 -1.96 -2.87 -13.17
C LYS A 348 -2.31 -3.89 -12.09
N ASN A 349 -3.45 -3.71 -11.41
CA ASN A 349 -3.91 -4.65 -10.39
C ASN A 349 -4.90 -5.69 -10.92
N VAL A 350 -5.60 -5.39 -12.02
CA VAL A 350 -6.67 -6.21 -12.58
C VAL A 350 -6.49 -6.33 -14.09
N VAL A 351 -6.85 -7.48 -14.66
CA VAL A 351 -6.96 -7.66 -16.11
C VAL A 351 -8.20 -6.95 -16.66
N ASP A 352 -8.26 -6.74 -17.97
CA ASP A 352 -9.32 -5.96 -18.61
C ASP A 352 -10.73 -6.52 -18.31
N THR A 353 -10.89 -7.84 -18.16
CA THR A 353 -12.19 -8.47 -17.84
C THR A 353 -12.65 -8.31 -16.40
N GLY A 354 -11.88 -7.61 -15.55
CA GLY A 354 -12.28 -7.27 -14.18
C GLY A 354 -12.09 -8.40 -13.16
N THR A 355 -12.47 -8.11 -11.91
CA THR A 355 -12.41 -9.06 -10.79
C THR A 355 -13.62 -8.94 -9.86
N SER A 356 -13.55 -9.57 -8.68
CA SER A 356 -14.67 -9.68 -7.75
C SER A 356 -15.28 -8.31 -7.36
N PRO A 357 -16.58 -8.10 -7.60
CA PRO A 357 -17.24 -6.82 -7.33
C PRO A 357 -17.09 -6.38 -5.87
N CYS A 358 -17.17 -7.32 -4.93
CA CYS A 358 -17.09 -7.04 -3.49
C CYS A 358 -15.77 -6.40 -3.04
N LYS A 359 -14.63 -6.74 -3.67
CA LYS A 359 -13.34 -6.07 -3.42
C LYS A 359 -13.29 -4.70 -4.09
N THR A 360 -13.81 -4.60 -5.31
CA THR A 360 -13.76 -3.36 -6.12
C THR A 360 -14.63 -2.26 -5.52
N GLN A 361 -15.77 -2.60 -4.93
CA GLN A 361 -16.75 -1.65 -4.37
C GLN A 361 -16.50 -1.31 -2.90
N CYS A 362 -15.67 -2.09 -2.21
CA CYS A 362 -15.20 -1.72 -0.87
C CYS A 362 -14.16 -0.58 -1.00
N PRO A 363 -14.38 0.60 -0.39
CA PRO A 363 -13.42 1.71 -0.50
C PRO A 363 -12.01 1.37 0.01
N ALA A 364 -11.90 0.47 0.99
CA ALA A 364 -10.61 -0.02 1.50
C ALA A 364 -10.07 -1.24 0.73
N HIS A 365 -10.81 -1.76 -0.26
CA HIS A 365 -10.46 -2.93 -1.07
C HIS A 365 -10.10 -4.18 -0.26
N ILE A 366 -10.83 -4.42 0.84
CA ILE A 366 -10.62 -5.57 1.72
C ILE A 366 -10.77 -6.87 0.92
N ALA A 367 -9.97 -7.88 1.25
CA ALA A 367 -9.99 -9.21 0.64
C ALA A 367 -11.22 -10.05 1.04
N VAL A 368 -12.42 -9.62 0.61
CA VAL A 368 -13.73 -10.21 0.99
C VAL A 368 -13.79 -11.73 0.81
N GLN A 369 -13.51 -12.21 -0.40
CA GLN A 369 -13.55 -13.65 -0.68
C GLN A 369 -12.51 -14.43 0.12
N GLY A 370 -11.39 -13.76 0.46
CA GLY A 370 -10.33 -14.34 1.28
C GLY A 370 -10.77 -14.61 2.70
N TYR A 371 -11.31 -13.61 3.40
CA TYR A 371 -11.75 -13.83 4.78
C TYR A 371 -13.00 -14.72 4.87
N ILE A 372 -13.89 -14.68 3.87
CA ILE A 372 -15.04 -15.61 3.79
C ILE A 372 -14.52 -17.05 3.67
N LYS A 373 -13.53 -17.31 2.82
CA LYS A 373 -12.95 -18.65 2.68
C LYS A 373 -12.25 -19.12 3.95
N LEU A 374 -11.54 -18.23 4.65
CA LEU A 374 -10.91 -18.56 5.93
C LEU A 374 -11.95 -18.84 7.01
N ALA A 375 -13.05 -18.07 7.06
CA ALA A 375 -14.16 -18.32 7.98
C ALA A 375 -14.88 -19.65 7.70
N ALA A 376 -15.05 -20.02 6.43
CA ALA A 376 -15.58 -21.33 6.02
C ALA A 376 -14.70 -22.50 6.53
N GLN A 377 -13.40 -22.25 6.71
CA GLN A 377 -12.42 -23.20 7.23
C GLN A 377 -12.20 -23.06 8.75
N GLU A 378 -13.01 -22.26 9.43
CA GLU A 378 -12.89 -21.96 10.88
C GLU A 378 -11.57 -21.29 11.29
N LYS A 379 -10.84 -20.72 10.32
CA LYS A 379 -9.57 -19.99 10.50
C LYS A 379 -9.84 -18.51 10.82
N TYR A 380 -10.56 -18.25 11.90
CA TYR A 380 -11.07 -16.90 12.21
C TYR A 380 -9.96 -15.91 12.54
N LYS A 381 -8.85 -16.35 13.15
CA LYS A 381 -7.72 -15.47 13.46
C LYS A 381 -7.01 -14.99 12.20
N GLU A 382 -6.76 -15.89 11.25
CA GLU A 382 -6.14 -15.59 9.96
C GLU A 382 -7.06 -14.72 9.09
N ALA A 383 -8.38 -14.93 9.20
CA ALA A 383 -9.40 -14.10 8.56
C ALA A 383 -9.38 -12.67 9.10
N LEU A 384 -9.30 -12.52 10.43
CA LEU A 384 -9.20 -11.23 11.10
C LEU A 384 -7.90 -10.48 10.72
N GLU A 385 -6.77 -11.18 10.75
CA GLU A 385 -5.50 -10.64 10.28
C GLU A 385 -5.59 -10.14 8.83
N LEU A 386 -6.21 -10.93 7.93
CA LEU A 386 -6.37 -10.55 6.53
C LEU A 386 -7.25 -9.29 6.36
N ILE A 387 -8.29 -9.11 7.18
CA ILE A 387 -9.09 -7.89 7.17
C ILE A 387 -8.25 -6.69 7.62
N LYS A 388 -7.45 -6.87 8.68
CA LYS A 388 -6.61 -5.83 9.29
C LYS A 388 -5.45 -5.35 8.44
N HIS A 389 -5.13 -6.04 7.34
CA HIS A 389 -4.23 -5.50 6.32
C HIS A 389 -4.75 -4.18 5.73
N GLU A 390 -6.07 -4.00 5.61
CA GLU A 390 -6.68 -2.81 5.01
C GLU A 390 -7.60 -2.04 5.97
N ASN A 391 -8.18 -2.69 6.99
CA ASN A 391 -9.12 -2.06 7.91
C ASN A 391 -8.76 -2.34 9.38
N PRO A 392 -8.31 -1.33 10.16
CA PRO A 392 -8.02 -1.47 11.58
C PRO A 392 -9.26 -1.58 12.48
N PHE A 393 -10.46 -1.26 11.97
CA PHE A 393 -11.72 -1.26 12.72
C PHE A 393 -12.75 -2.26 12.16
N PRO A 394 -12.43 -3.56 12.03
CA PRO A 394 -13.38 -4.55 11.52
C PRO A 394 -14.64 -4.73 12.38
N ALA A 395 -14.57 -4.59 13.70
CA ALA A 395 -15.71 -4.79 14.61
C ALA A 395 -16.68 -3.61 14.56
N VAL A 396 -16.17 -2.38 14.49
CA VAL A 396 -16.97 -1.19 14.16
C VAL A 396 -17.59 -1.33 12.78
N CYS A 397 -16.79 -1.60 11.75
CA CYS A 397 -17.31 -1.73 10.39
C CYS A 397 -18.32 -2.89 10.24
N GLY A 398 -18.29 -3.92 11.08
CA GLY A 398 -19.30 -4.99 11.07
C GLY A 398 -20.67 -4.58 11.59
N ARG A 399 -20.80 -3.36 12.14
CA ARG A 399 -22.05 -2.83 12.72
C ARG A 399 -22.64 -1.66 11.95
N ILE A 400 -21.80 -0.89 11.25
CA ILE A 400 -22.19 0.40 10.64
C ILE A 400 -21.83 0.53 9.15
N CYS A 401 -21.26 -0.49 8.52
CA CYS A 401 -20.83 -0.40 7.13
C CYS A 401 -22.04 -0.29 6.19
N PRO A 402 -21.97 0.51 5.12
CA PRO A 402 -23.05 0.65 4.14
C PRO A 402 -23.16 -0.55 3.16
N ARG A 403 -22.40 -1.63 3.40
CA ARG A 403 -22.46 -2.91 2.68
C ARG A 403 -22.43 -2.82 1.14
N LYS A 404 -21.72 -1.84 0.55
CA LYS A 404 -21.52 -1.75 -0.92
C LYS A 404 -21.01 -3.05 -1.56
N CYS A 405 -20.22 -3.82 -0.80
CA CYS A 405 -19.76 -5.14 -1.21
C CYS A 405 -20.90 -6.18 -1.36
N GLU A 406 -21.96 -6.09 -0.54
CA GLU A 406 -23.18 -6.89 -0.66
C GLU A 406 -24.07 -6.37 -1.78
N SER A 407 -24.25 -5.05 -1.89
CA SER A 407 -25.05 -4.43 -2.96
C SER A 407 -24.56 -4.83 -4.36
N ALA A 408 -23.24 -4.93 -4.53
CA ALA A 408 -22.63 -5.33 -5.80
C ALA A 408 -22.39 -6.85 -5.92
N CYS A 409 -22.74 -7.64 -4.91
CA CYS A 409 -22.47 -9.08 -4.90
C CYS A 409 -23.12 -9.77 -6.10
N THR A 410 -22.35 -10.53 -6.88
CA THR A 410 -22.87 -11.30 -8.02
C THR A 410 -23.96 -12.29 -7.64
N ARG A 411 -23.95 -12.82 -6.41
CA ARG A 411 -24.99 -13.73 -5.91
C ARG A 411 -26.38 -13.06 -5.85
N GLY A 412 -26.42 -11.73 -5.70
CA GLY A 412 -27.67 -10.96 -5.70
C GLY A 412 -28.46 -11.03 -7.01
N ASP A 413 -27.84 -11.43 -8.13
CA ASP A 413 -28.56 -11.63 -9.41
C ASP A 413 -29.21 -13.03 -9.51
N ILE A 414 -28.92 -13.91 -8.56
CA ILE A 414 -29.46 -15.28 -8.49
C ILE A 414 -30.52 -15.37 -7.41
N ASP A 415 -30.20 -14.91 -6.20
CA ASP A 415 -31.10 -14.87 -5.04
C ASP A 415 -30.86 -13.63 -4.16
N LYS A 416 -30.31 -13.78 -2.95
CA LYS A 416 -29.92 -12.67 -2.07
C LYS A 416 -28.39 -12.60 -1.98
N PRO A 417 -27.79 -11.40 -1.86
CA PRO A 417 -26.36 -11.26 -1.61
C PRO A 417 -25.85 -12.12 -0.44
N VAL A 418 -24.57 -12.44 -0.46
CA VAL A 418 -23.90 -13.04 0.71
C VAL A 418 -23.93 -12.02 1.86
N ALA A 419 -24.24 -12.44 3.08
CA ALA A 419 -24.18 -11.61 4.30
C ALA A 419 -22.72 -11.38 4.73
N ILE A 420 -21.98 -10.67 3.87
CA ILE A 420 -20.55 -10.37 3.99
C ILE A 420 -20.26 -9.63 5.30
N ASP A 421 -21.10 -8.66 5.66
CA ASP A 421 -20.94 -7.82 6.84
C ASP A 421 -21.16 -8.60 8.14
N GLU A 422 -22.14 -9.52 8.16
CA GLU A 422 -22.40 -10.38 9.32
C GLU A 422 -21.28 -11.41 9.54
N ILE A 423 -20.72 -11.96 8.46
CA ILE A 423 -19.51 -12.80 8.52
C ILE A 423 -18.34 -11.99 9.11
N LYS A 424 -18.16 -10.74 8.64
CA LYS A 424 -17.11 -9.85 9.14
C LYS A 424 -17.32 -9.50 10.62
N LYS A 425 -18.55 -9.18 11.04
CA LYS A 425 -18.93 -8.93 12.44
C LYS A 425 -18.53 -10.11 13.31
N PHE A 426 -18.95 -11.33 12.94
CA PHE A 426 -18.57 -12.56 13.65
C PHE A 426 -17.06 -12.75 13.80
N ILE A 427 -16.29 -12.57 12.72
CA ILE A 427 -14.83 -12.70 12.76
C ILE A 427 -14.23 -11.64 13.70
N ALA A 428 -14.73 -10.42 13.64
CA ALA A 428 -14.20 -9.26 14.35
C ALA A 428 -14.54 -9.23 15.85
N GLU A 429 -15.55 -9.98 16.31
CA GLU A 429 -15.82 -10.14 17.75
C GLU A 429 -14.61 -10.65 18.54
N GLN A 430 -13.66 -11.34 17.88
CA GLN A 430 -12.39 -11.71 18.50
C GLN A 430 -11.60 -10.50 19.05
N ASP A 431 -11.68 -9.32 18.43
CA ASP A 431 -10.96 -8.13 18.89
C ASP A 431 -11.50 -7.55 20.21
N LEU A 432 -12.77 -7.82 20.49
CA LEU A 432 -13.41 -7.40 21.73
C LEU A 432 -12.85 -8.15 22.94
N ASN A 433 -12.18 -9.28 22.72
CA ASN A 433 -11.55 -10.08 23.76
C ASN A 433 -10.02 -9.99 23.69
N VAL A 434 -9.40 -9.45 24.73
CA VAL A 434 -7.93 -9.29 24.86
C VAL A 434 -7.17 -10.60 24.60
N LYS A 435 -7.75 -11.76 24.94
CA LYS A 435 -7.11 -13.07 24.73
C LYS A 435 -7.05 -13.47 23.25
N TYR A 436 -7.99 -13.00 22.43
CA TYR A 436 -8.18 -13.44 21.04
C TYR A 436 -7.90 -12.35 20.01
N ARG A 437 -7.85 -11.08 20.41
CA ARG A 437 -7.61 -9.94 19.52
C ARG A 437 -6.30 -10.07 18.75
N TYR A 438 -6.30 -9.53 17.54
CA TYR A 438 -5.09 -9.49 16.71
C TYR A 438 -4.41 -8.14 16.82
N VAL A 439 -3.22 -8.13 17.42
CA VAL A 439 -2.31 -6.98 17.45
C VAL A 439 -1.18 -7.23 16.46
N PRO A 440 -1.04 -6.41 15.40
CA PRO A 440 0.05 -6.56 14.44
C PRO A 440 1.41 -6.34 15.11
N LYS A 441 2.46 -6.92 14.53
CA LYS A 441 3.84 -6.65 14.96
C LYS A 441 4.35 -5.35 14.35
N ARG A 442 5.08 -4.56 15.14
CA ARG A 442 5.85 -3.42 14.63
C ARG A 442 6.98 -3.92 13.72
N ARG A 443 7.15 -3.27 12.56
CA ARG A 443 8.09 -3.66 11.50
C ARG A 443 9.48 -3.07 11.68
N HIS A 444 9.55 -1.82 12.13
CA HIS A 444 10.79 -1.06 12.27
C HIS A 444 10.78 -0.17 13.52
N GLU A 445 11.91 0.47 13.77
CA GLU A 445 12.09 1.47 14.83
C GLU A 445 12.67 2.75 14.24
N TYR A 446 11.83 3.57 13.60
CA TYR A 446 12.29 4.82 12.96
C TYR A 446 12.49 5.96 13.97
N GLY A 447 11.80 5.93 15.10
CA GLY A 447 11.94 6.93 16.18
C GLY A 447 11.41 8.34 15.86
N LYS A 448 11.07 8.65 14.60
CA LYS A 448 10.51 9.93 14.16
C LYS A 448 9.11 10.15 14.71
N LYS A 449 8.83 11.38 15.19
CA LYS A 449 7.54 11.78 15.75
C LYS A 449 6.57 12.25 14.67
N ILE A 450 5.34 11.74 14.69
CA ILE A 450 4.26 12.13 13.77
C ILE A 450 3.04 12.57 14.59
N ALA A 451 2.46 13.71 14.22
CA ALA A 451 1.25 14.24 14.86
C ALA A 451 0.04 13.93 13.98
N VAL A 452 -0.99 13.35 14.59
CA VAL A 452 -2.30 13.13 13.95
C VAL A 452 -3.32 14.00 14.67
N ILE A 453 -4.04 14.84 13.94
CA ILE A 453 -4.99 15.81 14.50
C ILE A 453 -6.41 15.30 14.25
N GLY A 454 -7.09 14.88 15.31
CA GLY A 454 -8.41 14.24 15.30
C GLY A 454 -8.33 12.72 15.50
N ALA A 455 -9.08 12.21 16.48
CA ALA A 455 -9.17 10.79 16.82
C ALA A 455 -10.41 10.10 16.20
N GLY A 456 -10.85 10.54 15.02
CA GLY A 456 -11.86 9.86 14.22
C GLY A 456 -11.30 8.69 13.39
N PRO A 457 -12.14 7.99 12.60
CA PRO A 457 -11.73 6.81 11.83
C PRO A 457 -10.49 7.01 10.96
N SER A 458 -10.39 8.16 10.29
CA SER A 458 -9.27 8.48 9.40
C SER A 458 -7.96 8.71 10.18
N GLY A 459 -8.00 9.52 11.24
CA GLY A 459 -6.84 9.80 12.08
C GLY A 459 -6.34 8.54 12.78
N LEU A 460 -7.24 7.78 13.40
CA LEU A 460 -6.89 6.53 14.06
C LEU A 460 -6.34 5.49 13.06
N SER A 461 -6.90 5.41 11.85
CA SER A 461 -6.35 4.52 10.82
C SER A 461 -4.95 4.93 10.38
N CYS A 462 -4.69 6.23 10.20
CA CYS A 462 -3.35 6.73 9.90
C CYS A 462 -2.36 6.38 11.02
N ALA A 463 -2.76 6.61 12.28
CA ALA A 463 -1.95 6.29 13.45
C ALA A 463 -1.64 4.79 13.56
N TYR A 464 -2.63 3.92 13.30
CA TYR A 464 -2.46 2.48 13.29
C TYR A 464 -1.38 2.02 12.31
N PHE A 465 -1.44 2.44 11.04
CA PHE A 465 -0.47 2.01 10.03
C PHE A 465 0.93 2.60 10.25
N LEU A 466 1.03 3.85 10.72
CA LEU A 466 2.32 4.45 11.09
C LEU A 466 2.96 3.78 12.32
N ALA A 467 2.17 3.38 13.31
CA ALA A 467 2.68 2.67 14.49
C ALA A 467 3.23 1.29 14.11
N ILE A 468 2.53 0.55 13.23
CA ILE A 468 3.01 -0.72 12.66
C ILE A 468 4.33 -0.53 11.92
N ASP A 469 4.45 0.53 11.10
CA ASP A 469 5.69 0.80 10.39
C ASP A 469 6.84 1.17 11.34
N GLY A 470 6.56 1.71 12.53
CA GLY A 470 7.59 1.94 13.55
C GLY A 470 7.78 3.39 13.99
N TYR A 471 6.85 4.28 13.66
CA TYR A 471 6.88 5.69 14.04
C TYR A 471 6.37 5.92 15.47
N LYS A 472 6.81 7.02 16.10
CA LYS A 472 6.22 7.51 17.35
C LYS A 472 5.05 8.41 17.00
N VAL A 473 3.83 7.92 17.20
CA VAL A 473 2.62 8.65 16.80
C VAL A 473 1.92 9.22 18.01
N THR A 474 1.59 10.51 17.96
CA THR A 474 0.73 11.18 18.95
C THR A 474 -0.53 11.67 18.25
N VAL A 475 -1.69 11.24 18.73
CA VAL A 475 -3.01 11.69 18.29
C VAL A 475 -3.49 12.78 19.24
N PHE A 476 -3.77 13.96 18.70
CA PHE A 476 -4.35 15.09 19.42
C PHE A 476 -5.85 15.15 19.13
N GLU A 477 -6.67 15.16 20.18
CA GLU A 477 -8.12 15.14 20.10
C GLU A 477 -8.70 16.29 20.93
N LYS A 478 -9.60 17.08 20.32
CA LYS A 478 -10.27 18.23 20.94
C LYS A 478 -11.20 17.80 22.06
N GLN A 479 -11.85 16.65 21.93
CA GLN A 479 -12.80 16.12 22.90
C GLN A 479 -12.10 15.29 23.99
N GLU A 480 -12.82 15.03 25.08
CA GLU A 480 -12.34 14.16 26.18
C GLU A 480 -12.39 12.67 25.84
N VAL A 481 -13.03 12.31 24.73
CA VAL A 481 -13.22 10.92 24.30
C VAL A 481 -12.67 10.70 22.90
N LEU A 482 -12.18 9.48 22.65
CA LEU A 482 -11.63 9.05 21.36
C LEU A 482 -12.72 8.44 20.46
N GLY A 483 -12.41 8.26 19.17
CA GLY A 483 -13.28 7.62 18.17
C GLY A 483 -14.02 8.60 17.26
N GLY A 484 -13.96 9.90 17.55
CA GLY A 484 -14.61 10.95 16.76
C GLY A 484 -16.10 10.65 16.54
N MET A 485 -16.57 10.72 15.29
CA MET A 485 -17.98 10.46 14.97
C MET A 485 -18.45 9.03 15.27
N LEU A 486 -17.56 8.03 15.40
CA LEU A 486 -17.95 6.70 15.85
C LEU A 486 -18.50 6.73 17.28
N THR A 487 -17.88 7.54 18.13
CA THR A 487 -18.25 7.70 19.54
C THR A 487 -19.29 8.78 19.73
N LEU A 488 -19.17 9.90 19.00
CA LEU A 488 -19.97 11.10 19.25
C LEU A 488 -21.21 11.19 18.36
N GLY A 489 -21.17 10.62 17.15
CA GLY A 489 -22.24 10.75 16.16
C GLY A 489 -23.17 9.55 16.10
N ILE A 490 -22.66 8.33 16.31
CA ILE A 490 -23.43 7.09 16.16
C ILE A 490 -23.98 6.64 17.52
N PRO A 491 -25.28 6.33 17.67
CA PRO A 491 -25.85 5.92 18.94
C PRO A 491 -25.42 4.51 19.37
N SER A 492 -25.41 4.25 20.68
CA SER A 492 -25.01 2.96 21.26
C SER A 492 -25.87 1.77 20.80
N PHE A 493 -27.13 1.98 20.42
CA PHE A 493 -27.98 0.90 19.91
C PHE A 493 -27.60 0.44 18.49
N ARG A 494 -26.71 1.19 17.82
CA ARG A 494 -26.09 0.81 16.54
C ARG A 494 -24.61 0.48 16.67
N LEU A 495 -23.90 1.14 17.58
CA LEU A 495 -22.48 0.93 17.81
C LEU A 495 -22.12 1.23 19.25
N GLU A 496 -21.95 0.18 20.05
CA GLU A 496 -21.56 0.32 21.44
C GLU A 496 -20.16 0.95 21.58
N LYS A 497 -20.00 1.79 22.61
CA LYS A 497 -18.74 2.53 22.82
C LYS A 497 -17.59 1.61 23.19
N GLU A 498 -17.91 0.50 23.86
CA GLU A 498 -16.97 -0.56 24.23
C GLU A 498 -16.35 -1.22 22.99
N VAL A 499 -17.11 -1.34 21.89
CA VAL A 499 -16.60 -1.88 20.61
C VAL A 499 -15.57 -0.95 20.01
N VAL A 500 -15.87 0.36 19.98
CA VAL A 500 -14.94 1.40 19.50
C VAL A 500 -13.68 1.41 20.38
N ASN A 501 -13.84 1.41 21.70
CA ASN A 501 -12.73 1.44 22.65
C ASN A 501 -11.85 0.19 22.56
N ALA A 502 -12.43 -1.00 22.37
CA ALA A 502 -11.66 -2.24 22.23
C ALA A 502 -10.70 -2.21 21.03
N GLU A 503 -11.12 -1.63 19.90
CA GLU A 503 -10.25 -1.50 18.73
C GLU A 503 -9.25 -0.34 18.88
N ILE A 504 -9.60 0.73 19.61
CA ILE A 504 -8.65 1.79 19.98
C ILE A 504 -7.58 1.29 20.95
N ASP A 505 -7.91 0.37 21.85
CA ASP A 505 -6.94 -0.22 22.78
C ASP A 505 -5.82 -0.96 22.03
N ILE A 506 -6.10 -1.53 20.86
CA ILE A 506 -5.07 -2.13 19.99
C ILE A 506 -4.05 -1.07 19.53
N LEU A 507 -4.49 0.16 19.27
CA LEU A 507 -3.57 1.26 18.93
C LEU A 507 -2.71 1.65 20.14
N LYS A 508 -3.29 1.64 21.35
CA LYS A 508 -2.52 1.86 22.60
C LYS A 508 -1.48 0.76 22.81
N GLU A 509 -1.85 -0.50 22.57
CA GLU A 509 -0.93 -1.66 22.62
C GLU A 509 0.21 -1.55 21.58
N LEU A 510 -0.04 -0.91 20.43
CA LEU A 510 0.98 -0.58 19.43
C LEU A 510 1.88 0.60 19.83
N GLY A 511 1.57 1.30 20.93
CA GLY A 511 2.34 2.44 21.45
C GLY A 511 1.91 3.79 20.90
N VAL A 512 0.70 3.93 20.35
CA VAL A 512 0.13 5.23 19.97
C VAL A 512 -0.20 6.03 21.23
N GLU A 513 0.28 7.27 21.30
CA GLU A 513 -0.03 8.20 22.38
C GLU A 513 -1.27 9.03 22.03
N PHE A 514 -2.13 9.27 23.03
CA PHE A 514 -3.33 10.08 22.87
C PHE A 514 -3.29 11.30 23.80
N LYS A 515 -3.65 12.47 23.26
CA LYS A 515 -3.79 13.74 23.99
C LYS A 515 -5.21 14.26 23.75
N THR A 516 -6.14 13.90 24.64
CA THR A 516 -7.53 14.37 24.64
C THR A 516 -7.64 15.75 25.28
N GLY A 517 -8.74 16.46 25.01
CA GLY A 517 -8.97 17.82 25.51
C GLY A 517 -7.99 18.87 24.94
N VAL A 518 -7.30 18.56 23.83
CA VAL A 518 -6.30 19.44 23.21
C VAL A 518 -6.76 19.83 21.81
N GLU A 519 -7.07 21.11 21.61
CA GLU A 519 -7.45 21.69 20.33
C GLU A 519 -6.23 22.32 19.65
N VAL A 520 -5.71 21.66 18.61
CA VAL A 520 -4.61 22.20 17.80
C VAL A 520 -5.05 23.45 17.04
N GLY A 521 -4.25 24.51 17.09
CA GLY A 521 -4.59 25.86 16.66
C GLY A 521 -4.96 26.79 17.81
N LYS A 522 -5.46 26.25 18.93
CA LYS A 522 -5.84 27.02 20.12
C LYS A 522 -4.93 26.74 21.31
N ASP A 523 -4.81 25.48 21.71
CA ASP A 523 -4.02 25.06 22.87
C ASP A 523 -2.55 24.77 22.51
N VAL A 524 -2.32 24.36 21.26
CA VAL A 524 -0.99 24.14 20.70
C VAL A 524 -0.97 24.46 19.21
N ALA A 525 0.02 25.20 18.73
CA ALA A 525 0.14 25.55 17.31
C ALA A 525 1.00 24.54 16.54
N PHE A 526 0.82 24.43 15.21
CA PHE A 526 1.70 23.60 14.36
C PHE A 526 3.18 23.96 14.52
N LYS A 527 3.51 25.25 14.67
CA LYS A 527 4.88 25.70 14.92
C LYS A 527 5.46 25.09 16.20
N GLU A 528 4.71 25.08 17.28
CA GLU A 528 5.16 24.51 18.57
C GLU A 528 5.35 23.00 18.49
N LEU A 529 4.50 22.30 17.74
CA LEU A 529 4.69 20.87 17.48
C LEU A 529 5.95 20.62 16.64
N ARG A 530 6.24 21.45 15.63
CA ARG A 530 7.53 21.37 14.91
C ARG A 530 8.72 21.59 15.84
N ASP A 531 8.62 22.55 16.76
CA ASP A 531 9.63 22.83 17.78
C ASP A 531 9.83 21.63 18.75
N GLN A 532 8.83 20.74 18.88
CA GLN A 532 8.89 19.47 19.62
C GLN A 532 9.40 18.27 18.79
N ASP A 533 9.96 18.53 17.59
CA ASP A 533 10.53 17.55 16.66
C ASP A 533 9.51 16.69 15.88
N PHE A 534 8.23 17.10 15.84
CA PHE A 534 7.26 16.46 14.94
C PHE A 534 7.64 16.71 13.46
N LYS A 535 7.67 15.64 12.67
CA LYS A 535 8.17 15.66 11.27
C LYS A 535 7.09 15.80 10.22
N ALA A 536 5.85 15.43 10.55
CA ALA A 536 4.71 15.54 9.67
C ALA A 536 3.40 15.57 10.48
N PHE A 537 2.36 16.07 9.85
CA PHE A 537 1.04 16.29 10.40
C PHE A 537 -0.03 15.66 9.52
N TYR A 538 -0.98 14.94 10.13
CA TYR A 538 -2.16 14.43 9.44
C TYR A 538 -3.43 15.08 10.00
N ILE A 539 -4.10 15.92 9.23
CA ILE A 539 -5.34 16.58 9.61
C ILE A 539 -6.53 15.67 9.29
N ALA A 540 -7.24 15.23 10.33
CA ALA A 540 -8.37 14.32 10.27
C ALA A 540 -9.49 14.72 11.26
N ILE A 541 -9.74 16.03 11.40
CA ILE A 541 -10.72 16.58 12.36
C ILE A 541 -12.18 16.28 12.00
N GLY A 542 -12.44 15.87 10.75
CA GLY A 542 -13.77 15.52 10.25
C GLY A 542 -14.74 16.71 10.13
N ALA A 543 -16.00 16.41 9.81
CA ALA A 543 -17.10 17.38 9.70
C ALA A 543 -17.91 17.45 11.00
N SER A 544 -17.37 18.14 12.00
CA SER A 544 -17.89 18.11 13.38
C SER A 544 -19.09 19.03 13.66
N MET A 545 -19.42 19.96 12.76
CA MET A 545 -20.47 20.97 12.95
C MET A 545 -21.76 20.59 12.21
N GLY A 546 -22.92 20.86 12.81
CA GLY A 546 -24.22 20.75 12.13
C GLY A 546 -24.50 21.96 11.22
N ARG A 547 -25.13 21.73 10.06
CA ARG A 547 -25.53 22.83 9.16
C ARG A 547 -26.80 23.54 9.64
N LYS A 548 -26.84 24.83 9.33
CA LYS A 548 -27.98 25.73 9.53
C LYS A 548 -28.81 25.88 8.24
N LEU A 549 -30.12 26.11 8.37
CA LEU A 549 -31.09 26.24 7.26
C LEU A 549 -31.13 27.66 6.67
N GLY A 550 -30.80 28.67 7.47
CA GLY A 550 -30.94 30.09 7.14
C GLY A 550 -32.39 30.57 7.13
N ILE A 551 -33.27 30.03 7.97
CA ILE A 551 -34.70 30.39 8.02
C ILE A 551 -35.06 31.19 9.27
N GLU A 552 -36.18 31.92 9.22
CA GLU A 552 -36.71 32.65 10.36
C GLU A 552 -36.98 31.70 11.55
N GLY A 553 -36.58 32.13 12.75
CA GLY A 553 -36.79 31.41 14.01
C GLY A 553 -35.80 30.28 14.30
N GLU A 554 -34.81 30.05 13.43
CA GLU A 554 -33.79 29.00 13.57
C GLU A 554 -32.91 29.10 14.82
N ASP A 555 -32.66 30.30 15.33
CA ASP A 555 -31.78 30.50 16.49
C ASP A 555 -32.52 30.39 17.85
N ALA A 556 -33.75 29.86 17.87
CA ALA A 556 -34.48 29.61 19.11
C ALA A 556 -33.79 28.55 19.99
N GLU A 557 -33.93 28.68 21.30
CA GLU A 557 -33.15 27.90 22.30
C GLU A 557 -33.29 26.37 22.15
N ASN A 558 -34.48 25.91 21.79
CA ASN A 558 -34.85 24.50 21.61
C ASN A 558 -34.78 24.03 20.14
N VAL A 559 -34.08 24.77 19.29
CA VAL A 559 -33.70 24.35 17.94
C VAL A 559 -32.25 23.90 17.98
N ILE A 560 -32.01 22.60 17.84
CA ILE A 560 -30.69 21.99 18.06
C ILE A 560 -30.26 21.28 16.78
N THR A 561 -28.97 21.35 16.43
CA THR A 561 -28.48 20.55 15.30
C THR A 561 -28.46 19.07 15.70
N GLY A 562 -28.75 18.18 14.75
CA GLY A 562 -28.73 16.74 14.98
C GLY A 562 -27.35 16.27 15.46
N ILE A 563 -26.26 16.90 15.01
CA ILE A 563 -24.91 16.56 15.43
C ILE A 563 -24.65 16.93 16.88
N ASP A 564 -25.05 18.13 17.32
CA ASP A 564 -24.86 18.55 18.71
C ASP A 564 -25.76 17.73 19.65
N PHE A 565 -27.00 17.45 19.23
CA PHE A 565 -27.91 16.56 19.97
C PHE A 565 -27.32 15.16 20.16
N MET A 566 -26.82 14.53 19.09
CA MET A 566 -26.21 13.20 19.17
C MET A 566 -24.94 13.21 20.01
N ARG A 567 -24.10 14.25 19.89
CA ARG A 567 -22.89 14.40 20.70
C ARG A 567 -23.25 14.44 22.18
N ASP A 568 -24.22 15.26 22.56
CA ASP A 568 -24.64 15.44 23.94
C ASP A 568 -25.30 14.17 24.51
N ALA A 569 -26.12 13.50 23.71
CA ALA A 569 -26.73 12.22 24.06
C ALA A 569 -25.66 11.14 24.30
N ASN A 570 -24.67 11.03 23.40
CA ASN A 570 -23.60 10.04 23.49
C ASN A 570 -22.59 10.33 24.62
N LEU A 571 -22.44 11.60 25.02
CA LEU A 571 -21.65 11.99 26.19
C LEU A 571 -22.42 11.81 27.51
N GLY A 572 -23.66 11.34 27.47
CA GLY A 572 -24.48 11.10 28.65
C GLY A 572 -24.92 12.37 29.37
N LYS A 573 -25.03 13.50 28.66
CA LYS A 573 -25.64 14.70 29.22
C LYS A 573 -27.13 14.46 29.49
N ASP A 574 -27.66 15.07 30.55
CA ASP A 574 -29.08 15.01 30.89
C ASP A 574 -29.88 15.85 29.89
N LEU A 575 -30.28 15.21 28.78
CA LEU A 575 -31.14 15.80 27.75
C LEU A 575 -32.59 15.53 28.13
N LYS A 576 -33.38 16.59 28.30
CA LYS A 576 -34.83 16.47 28.53
C LYS A 576 -35.56 16.90 27.28
N LEU A 577 -36.19 15.93 26.63
CA LEU A 577 -37.13 16.18 25.54
C LEU A 577 -38.54 16.03 26.10
N GLU A 578 -39.34 17.08 25.97
CA GLU A 578 -40.75 17.11 26.39
C GLU A 578 -41.62 17.48 25.18
N GLY A 579 -42.82 16.88 25.09
CA GLY A 579 -43.80 17.22 24.07
C GLY A 579 -43.50 16.67 22.67
N ASP A 580 -43.87 17.44 21.64
CA ASP A 580 -43.75 17.08 20.23
C ASP A 580 -42.34 17.39 19.69
N VAL A 581 -41.61 16.36 19.23
CA VAL A 581 -40.25 16.51 18.68
C VAL A 581 -40.29 16.37 17.17
N ILE A 582 -39.80 17.40 16.47
CA ILE A 582 -39.69 17.40 15.01
C ILE A 582 -38.23 17.23 14.59
N VAL A 583 -37.95 16.20 13.78
CA VAL A 583 -36.64 15.98 13.17
C VAL A 583 -36.69 16.32 11.70
N ILE A 584 -35.76 17.14 11.22
CA ILE A 584 -35.70 17.58 9.82
C ILE A 584 -34.52 16.92 9.12
N GLY A 585 -34.79 16.11 8.11
CA GLY A 585 -33.77 15.44 7.28
C GLY A 585 -34.15 14.02 6.86
N GLY A 586 -33.67 13.57 5.69
CA GLY A 586 -33.96 12.25 5.13
C GLY A 586 -32.81 11.22 5.18
N GLY A 587 -31.63 11.61 5.68
CA GLY A 587 -30.45 10.73 5.70
C GLY A 587 -30.30 9.88 6.96
N ASN A 588 -29.31 8.97 6.97
CA ASN A 588 -29.05 8.06 8.11
C ASN A 588 -28.87 8.79 9.46
N VAL A 589 -28.24 9.98 9.45
CA VAL A 589 -28.08 10.79 10.68
C VAL A 589 -29.45 11.25 11.21
N ALA A 590 -30.38 11.62 10.33
CA ALA A 590 -31.72 12.02 10.76
C ALA A 590 -32.50 10.85 11.38
N ILE A 591 -32.34 9.64 10.84
CA ILE A 591 -32.90 8.41 11.42
C ILE A 591 -32.32 8.16 12.81
N ASP A 592 -31.00 8.21 12.97
CA ASP A 592 -30.33 8.01 14.27
C ASP A 592 -30.78 9.06 15.30
N VAL A 593 -30.91 10.32 14.89
CA VAL A 593 -31.42 11.41 15.72
C VAL A 593 -32.85 11.14 16.17
N ALA A 594 -33.73 10.76 15.25
CA ALA A 594 -35.13 10.46 15.57
C ALA A 594 -35.26 9.29 16.54
N ARG A 595 -34.56 8.18 16.27
CA ARG A 595 -34.54 7.00 17.12
C ARG A 595 -33.94 7.27 18.50
N THR A 596 -32.93 8.14 18.56
CA THR A 596 -32.35 8.57 19.84
C THR A 596 -33.33 9.44 20.62
N ALA A 597 -34.02 10.39 19.98
CA ALA A 597 -35.04 11.21 20.61
C ALA A 597 -36.16 10.37 21.23
N THR A 598 -36.65 9.34 20.52
CA THR A 598 -37.66 8.39 21.00
C THR A 598 -37.23 7.66 22.30
N ARG A 599 -35.93 7.52 22.55
CA ARG A 599 -35.39 6.83 23.74
C ARG A 599 -35.14 7.75 24.93
N ILE A 600 -34.90 9.03 24.68
CA ILE A 600 -34.55 10.01 25.72
C ILE A 600 -35.80 10.55 26.45
N GLY A 601 -36.97 10.56 25.79
CA GLY A 601 -38.23 10.98 26.41
C GLY A 601 -39.44 10.24 25.85
N ASP A 602 -40.54 10.24 26.61
CA ASP A 602 -41.86 9.76 26.13
C ASP A 602 -42.49 10.81 25.21
N THR A 603 -41.88 10.99 24.03
CA THR A 603 -42.17 12.06 23.09
C THR A 603 -42.72 11.50 21.78
N GLN A 604 -43.63 12.25 21.15
CA GLN A 604 -44.06 11.93 19.80
C GLN A 604 -43.05 12.50 18.82
N VAL A 605 -42.22 11.63 18.22
CA VAL A 605 -41.22 12.02 17.23
C VAL A 605 -41.79 11.94 15.82
N LYS A 606 -41.72 13.05 15.08
CA LYS A 606 -42.08 13.11 13.66
C LYS A 606 -40.90 13.60 12.84
N MET A 607 -40.57 12.86 11.80
CA MET A 607 -39.57 13.25 10.82
C MET A 607 -40.23 13.96 9.63
N TYR A 608 -39.57 15.00 9.12
CA TYR A 608 -39.94 15.70 7.89
C TYR A 608 -38.72 15.77 6.97
N CYS A 609 -38.90 15.43 5.70
CA CYS A 609 -37.82 15.45 4.70
C CYS A 609 -38.31 15.93 3.33
N LEU A 610 -37.38 16.39 2.51
CA LEU A 610 -37.65 16.96 1.19
C LEU A 610 -37.96 15.87 0.16
N GLU A 611 -37.32 14.73 0.35
CA GLU A 611 -37.31 13.58 -0.53
C GLU A 611 -38.64 12.83 -0.48
N SER A 612 -39.04 12.25 -1.61
CA SER A 612 -40.03 11.17 -1.59
C SER A 612 -39.49 9.97 -0.80
N HIS A 613 -40.35 8.99 -0.50
CA HIS A 613 -39.92 7.80 0.23
C HIS A 613 -38.78 7.05 -0.50
N GLU A 614 -38.88 6.95 -1.82
CA GLU A 614 -37.92 6.26 -2.69
C GLU A 614 -36.61 7.03 -2.89
N GLU A 615 -36.64 8.36 -2.70
CA GLU A 615 -35.50 9.26 -2.86
C GLU A 615 -34.72 9.48 -1.56
N MET A 616 -35.17 8.93 -0.43
CA MET A 616 -34.53 9.13 0.87
C MET A 616 -33.06 8.66 0.85
N PRO A 617 -32.11 9.49 1.31
CA PRO A 617 -30.70 9.10 1.39
C PRO A 617 -30.39 8.02 2.45
N ALA A 618 -31.31 7.77 3.39
CA ALA A 618 -31.15 6.74 4.41
C ALA A 618 -31.21 5.33 3.80
N LEU A 619 -30.56 4.37 4.46
CA LEU A 619 -30.61 2.97 4.04
C LEU A 619 -32.02 2.39 4.27
N PRO A 620 -32.56 1.55 3.38
CA PRO A 620 -33.90 0.97 3.53
C PRO A 620 -34.12 0.28 4.88
N GLU A 621 -33.14 -0.49 5.36
CA GLU A 621 -33.19 -1.15 6.67
C GLU A 621 -33.31 -0.16 7.84
N GLU A 622 -32.66 1.00 7.77
CA GLU A 622 -32.74 2.04 8.81
C GLU A 622 -34.11 2.73 8.80
N ILE A 623 -34.71 2.91 7.62
CA ILE A 623 -36.08 3.44 7.47
C ILE A 623 -37.09 2.45 8.08
N GLU A 624 -36.97 1.16 7.77
CA GLU A 624 -37.82 0.11 8.34
C GLU A 624 -37.69 0.04 9.87
N GLU A 625 -36.47 0.13 10.42
CA GLU A 625 -36.25 0.18 11.86
C GLU A 625 -36.91 1.40 12.51
N ALA A 626 -36.81 2.59 11.90
CA ALA A 626 -37.46 3.80 12.41
C ALA A 626 -38.99 3.66 12.44
N LEU A 627 -39.60 3.15 11.36
CA LEU A 627 -41.04 2.90 11.29
C LEU A 627 -41.50 1.87 12.33
N SER A 628 -40.69 0.83 12.59
CA SER A 628 -40.98 -0.19 13.61
C SER A 628 -40.95 0.35 15.04
N GLU A 629 -40.30 1.50 15.25
CA GLU A 629 -40.22 2.21 16.52
C GLU A 629 -41.30 3.31 16.65
N ASP A 630 -42.32 3.28 15.78
CA ASP A 630 -43.46 4.21 15.70
C ASP A 630 -43.09 5.65 15.31
N ILE A 631 -41.94 5.83 14.64
CA ILE A 631 -41.50 7.15 14.15
C ILE A 631 -42.24 7.47 12.85
N GLN A 632 -42.98 8.57 12.83
CA GLN A 632 -43.70 9.01 11.63
C GLN A 632 -42.78 9.74 10.67
N ILE A 633 -42.69 9.27 9.42
CA ILE A 633 -41.88 9.91 8.36
C ILE A 633 -42.81 10.64 7.40
N ASN A 634 -42.67 11.97 7.32
CA ASN A 634 -43.47 12.84 6.49
C ASN A 634 -42.63 13.35 5.30
N ASN A 635 -42.74 12.64 4.18
CA ASN A 635 -42.00 12.92 2.96
C ASN A 635 -42.51 14.15 2.19
N SER A 636 -41.62 14.71 1.36
CA SER A 636 -41.90 15.82 0.44
C SER A 636 -42.39 17.12 1.11
N TRP A 637 -41.76 17.49 2.24
CA TRP A 637 -42.02 18.72 2.98
C TRP A 637 -40.73 19.45 3.33
N GLY A 638 -40.63 20.72 2.96
CA GLY A 638 -39.49 21.59 3.29
C GLY A 638 -39.84 22.64 4.33
N PRO A 639 -38.93 22.97 5.26
CA PRO A 639 -39.20 23.98 6.28
C PRO A 639 -39.28 25.37 5.65
N LYS A 640 -40.29 26.15 6.03
CA LYS A 640 -40.51 27.54 5.59
C LYS A 640 -40.05 28.54 6.64
N ARG A 641 -40.48 28.36 7.90
CA ARG A 641 -40.05 29.13 9.07
C ARG A 641 -40.38 28.41 10.37
N ILE A 642 -39.66 28.73 11.43
CA ILE A 642 -39.92 28.24 12.79
C ILE A 642 -40.74 29.30 13.54
N ILE A 643 -41.82 28.86 14.18
CA ILE A 643 -42.70 29.71 14.98
C ILE A 643 -42.11 29.80 16.38
N VAL A 644 -41.78 31.02 16.83
CA VAL A 644 -41.08 31.27 18.09
C VAL A 644 -41.93 32.14 19.00
N GLU A 645 -42.11 31.70 20.24
CA GLU A 645 -42.75 32.45 21.32
C GLU A 645 -41.80 32.49 22.52
N ASN A 646 -41.58 33.69 23.09
CA ASN A 646 -40.67 33.89 24.24
C ASN A 646 -39.26 33.30 24.04
N GLY A 647 -38.74 33.35 22.82
CA GLY A 647 -37.40 32.82 22.48
C GLY A 647 -37.31 31.31 22.29
N ARG A 648 -38.45 30.60 22.36
CA ARG A 648 -38.53 29.14 22.16
C ARG A 648 -39.44 28.81 20.99
N ALA A 649 -39.07 27.82 20.19
CA ALA A 649 -39.89 27.26 19.13
C ALA A 649 -41.13 26.58 19.72
N THR A 650 -42.31 26.89 19.18
CA THR A 650 -43.61 26.27 19.53
C THR A 650 -44.24 25.53 18.35
N GLY A 651 -43.67 25.68 17.15
CA GLY A 651 -44.12 25.01 15.94
C GLY A 651 -43.22 25.32 14.75
N ILE A 652 -43.51 24.66 13.64
CA ILE A 652 -42.82 24.88 12.38
C ILE A 652 -43.82 24.86 11.22
N GLU A 653 -43.63 25.79 10.29
CA GLU A 653 -44.37 25.85 9.04
C GLU A 653 -43.56 25.15 7.94
N PHE A 654 -44.18 24.20 7.26
CA PHE A 654 -43.61 23.52 6.10
C PHE A 654 -44.32 23.94 4.81
N LYS A 655 -43.63 23.81 3.69
CA LYS A 655 -44.13 23.96 2.32
C LYS A 655 -43.90 22.68 1.52
N LYS A 656 -44.81 22.35 0.62
CA LYS A 656 -44.72 21.11 -0.16
C LYS A 656 -43.50 21.15 -1.08
N CYS A 657 -42.65 20.13 -0.98
CA CYS A 657 -41.55 19.92 -1.93
C CYS A 657 -42.11 19.18 -3.16
N ILE A 658 -41.98 19.78 -4.34
CA ILE A 658 -42.45 19.21 -5.61
C ILE A 658 -41.37 18.33 -6.23
N SER A 659 -40.11 18.76 -6.14
CA SER A 659 -38.96 18.03 -6.67
C SER A 659 -37.71 18.40 -5.89
N VAL A 660 -36.86 17.44 -5.55
CA VAL A 660 -35.59 17.69 -4.83
C VAL A 660 -34.43 17.96 -5.79
N PHE A 661 -34.42 17.29 -6.93
CA PHE A 661 -33.35 17.35 -7.92
C PHE A 661 -33.85 18.01 -9.21
N ASN A 662 -32.96 18.71 -9.90
CA ASN A 662 -33.22 19.20 -11.25
C ASN A 662 -33.07 18.06 -12.30
N GLU A 663 -33.35 18.35 -13.57
CA GLU A 663 -33.23 17.40 -14.69
C GLU A 663 -31.82 16.78 -14.85
N GLN A 664 -30.79 17.42 -14.28
CA GLN A 664 -29.40 16.95 -14.31
C GLN A 664 -29.04 16.13 -13.06
N GLY A 665 -30.01 15.81 -12.20
CA GLY A 665 -29.83 15.08 -10.94
C GLY A 665 -29.11 15.87 -9.85
N LYS A 666 -28.96 17.20 -10.00
CA LYS A 666 -28.34 18.05 -8.98
C LYS A 666 -29.38 18.51 -7.98
N PHE A 667 -28.99 18.53 -6.70
CA PHE A 667 -29.84 19.02 -5.62
C PHE A 667 -30.25 20.48 -5.90
N ASN A 668 -31.55 20.70 -6.12
CA ASN A 668 -32.15 22.00 -6.43
C ASN A 668 -33.66 21.91 -6.12
N PRO A 669 -34.06 21.98 -4.85
CA PRO A 669 -35.43 21.73 -4.46
C PRO A 669 -36.38 22.83 -4.96
N ILE A 670 -37.54 22.42 -5.48
CA ILE A 670 -38.63 23.30 -5.94
C ILE A 670 -39.82 23.09 -5.00
N TYR A 671 -40.42 24.19 -4.57
CA TYR A 671 -41.51 24.19 -3.58
C TYR A 671 -42.80 24.77 -4.15
N ASP A 672 -43.93 24.27 -3.66
CA ASP A 672 -45.21 24.93 -3.78
C ASP A 672 -45.42 25.85 -2.56
N GLU A 673 -45.23 27.15 -2.74
CA GLU A 673 -45.37 28.15 -1.68
C GLU A 673 -46.82 28.33 -1.20
N ASN A 674 -47.81 27.86 -1.96
CA ASN A 674 -49.23 27.93 -1.60
C ASN A 674 -49.70 26.71 -0.81
N ASN A 675 -48.96 25.61 -0.85
CA ASN A 675 -49.29 24.39 -0.12
C ASN A 675 -48.42 24.28 1.13
N THR A 676 -48.94 24.84 2.22
CA THR A 676 -48.25 24.90 3.51
C THR A 676 -49.01 24.18 4.61
N ILE A 677 -48.28 23.59 5.55
CA ILE A 677 -48.83 23.01 6.78
C ILE A 677 -48.09 23.60 7.99
N THR A 678 -48.79 23.76 9.10
CA THR A 678 -48.20 24.15 10.38
C THR A 678 -48.28 22.97 11.34
N VAL A 679 -47.16 22.65 11.97
CA VAL A 679 -47.03 21.51 12.87
C VAL A 679 -46.52 22.02 14.22
N LYS A 680 -47.21 21.63 15.30
CA LYS A 680 -46.76 21.93 16.67
C LYS A 680 -45.44 21.20 16.95
N ALA A 681 -44.50 21.89 17.57
CA ALA A 681 -43.18 21.37 17.90
C ALA A 681 -42.64 22.04 19.16
N ASP A 682 -42.36 21.25 20.19
CA ASP A 682 -41.75 21.68 21.45
C ASP A 682 -40.21 21.57 21.39
N THR A 683 -39.67 20.79 20.45
CA THR A 683 -38.23 20.74 20.12
C THR A 683 -38.05 20.46 18.63
N ILE A 684 -37.08 21.13 17.99
CA ILE A 684 -36.75 20.94 16.58
C ILE A 684 -35.29 20.51 16.45
N LEU A 685 -35.06 19.37 15.80
CA LEU A 685 -33.75 18.80 15.57
C LEU A 685 -33.38 18.88 14.08
N LEU A 686 -32.35 19.67 13.75
CA LEU A 686 -31.93 19.95 12.38
C LEU A 686 -30.83 18.97 11.92
N SER A 687 -31.19 17.99 11.09
CA SER A 687 -30.31 16.92 10.58
C SER A 687 -30.06 17.04 9.08
N ILE A 688 -29.73 18.25 8.62
CA ILE A 688 -29.63 18.63 7.21
C ILE A 688 -28.19 18.64 6.64
N GLY A 689 -27.26 18.00 7.36
CA GLY A 689 -25.88 17.82 6.92
C GLY A 689 -24.83 18.37 7.89
N GLN A 690 -23.57 18.10 7.56
CA GLN A 690 -22.41 18.42 8.38
C GLN A 690 -21.49 19.46 7.71
N GLY A 691 -20.69 20.15 8.52
CA GLY A 691 -19.71 21.15 8.12
C GLY A 691 -18.41 21.03 8.90
N MET A 692 -17.36 21.69 8.39
CA MET A 692 -16.04 21.74 9.03
C MET A 692 -15.99 22.92 10.00
N ASP A 693 -15.48 22.67 11.21
CA ASP A 693 -15.09 23.70 12.17
C ASP A 693 -13.56 23.78 12.19
N TRP A 694 -13.01 24.80 11.52
CA TRP A 694 -11.56 24.97 11.41
C TRP A 694 -10.95 25.71 12.60
N GLY A 695 -11.75 26.42 13.41
CA GLY A 695 -11.25 27.31 14.46
C GLY A 695 -10.04 28.13 14.00
N GLU A 696 -8.95 28.02 14.76
CA GLU A 696 -7.64 28.60 14.42
C GLU A 696 -6.63 27.56 13.87
N LEU A 697 -7.04 26.32 13.59
CA LEU A 697 -6.14 25.21 13.19
C LEU A 697 -5.26 25.57 11.98
N LEU A 698 -5.85 26.21 10.97
CA LEU A 698 -5.17 26.52 9.71
C LEU A 698 -4.49 27.90 9.71
N LYS A 699 -4.56 28.63 10.83
CA LYS A 699 -3.95 29.95 10.98
C LYS A 699 -2.44 29.84 10.75
N ASP A 700 -1.90 30.79 9.98
CA ASP A 700 -0.48 30.86 9.60
C ASP A 700 0.06 29.60 8.86
N SER A 701 -0.82 28.77 8.29
CA SER A 701 -0.45 27.65 7.42
C SER A 701 -0.68 27.98 5.94
N LYS A 702 -0.01 27.27 5.03
CA LYS A 702 -0.30 27.36 3.58
C LYS A 702 -1.46 26.46 3.13
N VAL A 703 -2.17 25.79 4.05
CA VAL A 703 -3.25 24.88 3.68
C VAL A 703 -4.39 25.65 3.03
N GLU A 704 -4.74 25.25 1.81
CA GLU A 704 -5.85 25.85 1.06
C GLU A 704 -7.15 25.07 1.28
N LEU A 705 -8.28 25.77 1.20
CA LEU A 705 -9.61 25.18 1.25
C LEU A 705 -10.28 25.25 -0.13
N ASN A 706 -11.06 24.22 -0.45
CA ASN A 706 -11.95 24.20 -1.60
C ASN A 706 -13.20 25.06 -1.34
N ARG A 707 -13.99 25.34 -2.40
CA ARG A 707 -15.23 26.12 -2.31
C ARG A 707 -16.26 25.53 -1.32
N ASN A 708 -16.26 24.21 -1.13
CA ASN A 708 -17.12 23.51 -0.18
C ASN A 708 -16.54 23.45 1.25
N ASN A 709 -15.50 24.25 1.53
CA ASN A 709 -14.83 24.35 2.82
C ASN A 709 -14.07 23.08 3.27
N THR A 710 -13.78 22.14 2.37
CA THR A 710 -12.87 21.01 2.65
C THR A 710 -11.41 21.37 2.31
N ILE A 711 -10.44 20.64 2.85
CA ILE A 711 -9.02 20.84 2.51
C ILE A 711 -8.77 20.50 1.04
N LYS A 712 -7.97 21.32 0.37
CA LYS A 712 -7.41 21.04 -0.93
C LYS A 712 -6.07 20.33 -0.78
N ALA A 713 -5.99 19.11 -1.31
CA ALA A 713 -4.79 18.28 -1.31
C ALA A 713 -4.70 17.47 -2.61
N ASP A 714 -3.51 16.94 -2.90
CA ASP A 714 -3.32 16.02 -4.02
C ASP A 714 -4.11 14.72 -3.80
N PRO A 715 -4.88 14.23 -4.79
CA PRO A 715 -5.82 13.12 -4.60
C PRO A 715 -5.15 11.75 -4.36
N VAL A 716 -3.87 11.60 -4.68
CA VAL A 716 -3.14 10.33 -4.52
C VAL A 716 -2.28 10.35 -3.26
N THR A 717 -1.55 11.44 -3.05
CA THR A 717 -0.58 11.59 -1.97
C THR A 717 -1.20 12.19 -0.72
N LEU A 718 -2.36 12.84 -0.84
CA LEU A 718 -3.05 13.55 0.25
C LEU A 718 -2.24 14.73 0.84
N GLN A 719 -1.17 15.15 0.16
CA GLN A 719 -0.33 16.26 0.58
C GLN A 719 -1.03 17.58 0.27
N THR A 720 -1.03 18.51 1.22
CA THR A 720 -1.57 19.86 1.04
C THR A 720 -0.52 20.79 0.39
N ALA A 721 -0.84 22.08 0.27
CA ALA A 721 0.13 23.09 -0.16
C ALA A 721 1.25 23.38 0.88
N GLU A 722 1.11 22.89 2.12
CA GLU A 722 2.20 22.82 3.09
C GLU A 722 2.77 21.38 3.08
N GLU A 723 4.06 21.23 2.76
CA GLU A 723 4.64 19.92 2.43
C GLU A 723 4.61 18.91 3.59
N ASP A 724 4.68 19.36 4.83
CA ASP A 724 4.63 18.51 6.02
C ASP A 724 3.20 18.23 6.52
N ILE A 725 2.18 18.79 5.87
CA ILE A 725 0.77 18.60 6.24
C ILE A 725 0.05 17.78 5.18
N PHE A 726 -0.56 16.68 5.64
CA PHE A 726 -1.42 15.78 4.89
C PHE A 726 -2.83 15.82 5.48
N ALA A 727 -3.85 15.51 4.69
CA ALA A 727 -5.24 15.55 5.15
C ALA A 727 -6.04 14.32 4.70
N GLY A 728 -7.05 13.94 5.47
CA GLY A 728 -7.96 12.87 5.08
C GLY A 728 -9.24 12.81 5.89
N GLY A 729 -10.03 11.77 5.60
CA GLY A 729 -11.39 11.65 6.09
C GLY A 729 -12.29 12.76 5.57
N ASP A 730 -13.35 13.05 6.33
CA ASP A 730 -14.36 14.02 5.90
C ASP A 730 -13.77 15.43 5.71
N ALA A 731 -12.72 15.79 6.45
CA ALA A 731 -12.02 17.07 6.31
C ALA A 731 -11.47 17.30 4.88
N LEU A 732 -11.15 16.23 4.16
CA LEU A 732 -10.70 16.26 2.77
C LEU A 732 -11.88 16.11 1.80
N THR A 733 -12.74 15.12 2.02
CA THR A 733 -13.76 14.71 1.02
C THR A 733 -15.12 15.34 1.19
N GLY A 734 -15.39 15.96 2.35
CA GLY A 734 -16.73 16.11 2.88
C GLY A 734 -17.24 14.79 3.48
N PRO A 735 -18.40 14.82 4.17
CA PRO A 735 -18.97 13.67 4.87
C PRO A 735 -19.13 12.43 3.99
N LYS A 736 -18.53 11.31 4.40
CA LYS A 736 -18.69 9.97 3.79
C LYS A 736 -18.86 8.90 4.87
N PHE A 737 -18.79 7.62 4.48
CA PHE A 737 -18.86 6.52 5.45
C PHE A 737 -17.51 6.29 6.14
N ALA A 738 -17.54 5.67 7.32
CA ALA A 738 -16.34 5.38 8.10
C ALA A 738 -15.28 4.60 7.30
N ILE A 739 -15.70 3.66 6.44
CA ILE A 739 -14.78 2.87 5.61
C ILE A 739 -14.02 3.70 4.58
N ASP A 740 -14.61 4.79 4.05
CA ASP A 740 -13.93 5.73 3.16
C ASP A 740 -12.83 6.49 3.94
N SER A 741 -13.17 6.95 5.15
CA SER A 741 -12.22 7.62 6.04
C SER A 741 -11.04 6.72 6.45
N ILE A 742 -11.32 5.44 6.72
CA ILE A 742 -10.30 4.42 7.05
C ILE A 742 -9.35 4.21 5.86
N ALA A 743 -9.89 4.09 4.64
CA ALA A 743 -9.08 3.94 3.44
C ALA A 743 -8.10 5.14 3.27
N LEU A 744 -8.59 6.37 3.46
CA LEU A 744 -7.75 7.58 3.41
C LEU A 744 -6.69 7.62 4.51
N GLY A 745 -7.00 7.12 5.72
CA GLY A 745 -6.03 7.02 6.82
C GLY A 745 -4.82 6.18 6.44
N LYS A 746 -5.04 5.02 5.82
CA LYS A 746 -3.97 4.16 5.30
C LYS A 746 -3.13 4.85 4.23
N GLU A 747 -3.78 5.50 3.26
CA GLU A 747 -3.06 6.20 2.19
C GLU A 747 -2.26 7.40 2.72
N GLY A 748 -2.77 8.09 3.75
CA GLY A 748 -2.06 9.13 4.48
C GLY A 748 -0.81 8.61 5.19
N ALA A 749 -0.89 7.46 5.85
CA ALA A 749 0.26 6.81 6.48
C ALA A 749 1.37 6.47 5.48
N ILE A 750 1.02 5.94 4.30
CA ILE A 750 1.98 5.65 3.23
C ILE A 750 2.67 6.93 2.73
N SER A 751 1.92 8.01 2.57
CA SER A 751 2.47 9.29 2.12
C SER A 751 3.38 9.93 3.17
N ILE A 752 2.98 9.93 4.43
CA ILE A 752 3.81 10.43 5.54
C ILE A 752 5.08 9.62 5.66
N HIS A 753 5.00 8.28 5.60
CA HIS A 753 6.19 7.42 5.60
C HIS A 753 7.18 7.85 4.51
N ARG A 754 6.70 8.10 3.29
CA ARG A 754 7.56 8.53 2.17
C ARG A 754 8.12 9.93 2.42
N TYR A 755 7.29 10.87 2.84
CA TYR A 755 7.70 12.26 3.06
C TYR A 755 8.81 12.41 4.10
N VAL A 756 8.66 11.75 5.26
CA VAL A 756 9.62 11.91 6.36
C VAL A 756 10.94 11.18 6.13
N GLN A 757 11.05 10.40 5.07
CA GLN A 757 12.26 9.63 4.73
C GLN A 757 13.02 10.33 3.60
N PRO A 758 14.36 10.45 3.71
CA PRO A 758 15.15 11.20 2.75
C PRO A 758 15.00 10.62 1.35
N GLY A 759 14.90 11.51 0.36
CA GLY A 759 14.96 11.18 -1.07
C GLY A 759 13.85 10.24 -1.59
N GLN A 760 12.77 10.03 -0.85
CA GLN A 760 11.66 9.21 -1.30
C GLN A 760 10.64 10.05 -2.09
N SER A 761 10.13 9.47 -3.17
CA SER A 761 9.01 10.03 -3.92
C SER A 761 7.67 9.58 -3.33
N LEU A 762 6.70 10.49 -3.31
CA LEU A 762 5.33 10.17 -2.86
C LEU A 762 4.58 9.24 -3.82
N ILE A 763 4.99 9.17 -5.11
CA ILE A 763 4.26 8.47 -6.17
C ILE A 763 5.01 7.25 -6.74
N ILE A 764 6.34 7.28 -6.80
CA ILE A 764 7.11 6.23 -7.48
C ILE A 764 7.04 4.91 -6.70
N GLY A 765 6.69 3.84 -7.39
CA GLY A 765 6.52 2.51 -6.81
C GLY A 765 5.31 2.37 -5.89
N ARG A 766 4.39 3.34 -5.90
CA ARG A 766 3.13 3.26 -5.14
C ARG A 766 2.12 2.41 -5.92
N ASP A 767 1.43 1.51 -5.22
CA ASP A 767 0.28 0.80 -5.77
C ASP A 767 -0.93 1.75 -5.75
N ARG A 768 -1.53 2.02 -6.92
CA ARG A 768 -2.70 2.89 -7.04
C ARG A 768 -4.00 2.20 -6.67
N LYS A 769 -3.97 0.87 -6.46
CA LYS A 769 -5.15 0.05 -6.12
C LYS A 769 -6.29 0.27 -7.12
N GLU A 770 -5.96 0.37 -8.40
CA GLU A 770 -6.94 0.55 -9.47
C GLU A 770 -7.63 -0.80 -9.71
N TYR A 771 -8.81 -0.98 -9.10
CA TYR A 771 -9.62 -2.18 -9.22
C TYR A 771 -10.93 -1.87 -9.94
N HIS A 772 -11.30 -2.69 -10.93
CA HIS A 772 -12.61 -2.65 -11.58
C HIS A 772 -13.32 -4.00 -11.53
N ALA A 773 -14.65 -3.94 -11.43
CA ALA A 773 -15.51 -5.11 -11.36
C ALA A 773 -15.55 -5.85 -12.69
N LEU A 774 -15.73 -7.17 -12.61
CA LEU A 774 -16.14 -7.97 -13.76
C LEU A 774 -17.50 -7.51 -14.30
N ASP A 775 -17.74 -7.79 -15.58
CA ASP A 775 -19.03 -7.54 -16.21
C ASP A 775 -20.04 -8.61 -15.80
N LYS A 776 -21.05 -8.20 -15.02
CA LYS A 776 -22.10 -9.10 -14.51
C LYS A 776 -23.07 -9.54 -15.61
N GLU A 777 -23.30 -8.72 -16.64
CA GLU A 777 -24.25 -9.03 -17.73
C GLU A 777 -23.72 -10.15 -18.64
N ASN A 778 -22.41 -10.32 -18.68
CA ASN A 778 -21.71 -11.33 -19.46
C ASN A 778 -21.58 -12.69 -18.76
N LEU A 779 -21.99 -12.81 -17.48
CA LEU A 779 -21.84 -14.04 -16.70
C LEU A 779 -22.85 -15.12 -17.09
N GLU A 780 -22.40 -16.38 -16.98
CA GLU A 780 -23.27 -17.55 -17.03
C GLU A 780 -23.53 -18.04 -15.60
N ILE A 781 -24.68 -17.63 -15.06
CA ILE A 781 -25.08 -17.90 -13.67
C ILE A 781 -26.21 -18.94 -13.57
N GLU A 782 -26.66 -19.49 -14.69
CA GLU A 782 -27.62 -20.59 -14.73
C GLU A 782 -26.97 -21.87 -14.16
N GLY A 783 -27.59 -22.48 -13.15
CA GLY A 783 -27.11 -23.72 -12.53
C GLY A 783 -26.56 -23.60 -11.10
N TYR A 784 -26.40 -22.38 -10.57
CA TYR A 784 -26.11 -22.19 -9.15
C TYR A 784 -27.36 -22.46 -8.29
N ASP A 785 -27.13 -22.93 -7.05
CA ASP A 785 -28.20 -23.15 -6.09
C ASP A 785 -28.87 -21.83 -5.64
N ARG A 786 -30.01 -21.97 -4.96
CA ARG A 786 -30.76 -20.86 -4.34
C ARG A 786 -30.86 -21.02 -2.82
N THR A 787 -29.79 -21.49 -2.19
CA THR A 787 -29.74 -21.72 -0.74
C THR A 787 -30.10 -20.42 0.00
N PRO A 788 -31.07 -20.44 0.94
CA PRO A 788 -31.50 -19.25 1.65
C PRO A 788 -30.37 -18.55 2.41
N ARG A 789 -30.32 -17.22 2.30
CA ARG A 789 -29.42 -16.35 3.09
C ARG A 789 -29.69 -16.55 4.59
N GLN A 790 -28.63 -16.64 5.38
CA GLN A 790 -28.73 -16.61 6.84
C GLN A 790 -29.07 -15.20 7.33
N ASP A 791 -29.83 -15.12 8.42
CA ASP A 791 -30.30 -13.87 8.99
C ASP A 791 -30.19 -13.90 10.52
N ILE A 792 -29.93 -12.75 11.14
CA ILE A 792 -29.88 -12.59 12.61
C ILE A 792 -31.28 -12.55 13.24
N GLY A 793 -32.33 -12.47 12.42
CA GLY A 793 -33.71 -12.35 12.85
C GLY A 793 -34.13 -10.90 13.08
N HIS A 794 -35.44 -10.65 12.95
CA HIS A 794 -36.02 -9.33 13.21
C HIS A 794 -35.95 -8.97 14.70
N VAL A 795 -35.50 -7.74 14.98
CA VAL A 795 -35.55 -7.14 16.32
C VAL A 795 -36.88 -6.40 16.46
N ASP A 796 -37.66 -6.78 17.46
CA ASP A 796 -38.95 -6.16 17.78
C ASP A 796 -38.77 -4.67 18.17
N GLY A 797 -39.29 -3.78 17.34
CA GLY A 797 -39.24 -2.32 17.51
C GLY A 797 -39.83 -1.83 18.84
N SER A 798 -40.84 -2.53 19.38
CA SER A 798 -41.44 -2.20 20.67
C SER A 798 -40.49 -2.44 21.86
N LYS A 799 -39.48 -3.29 21.68
CA LYS A 799 -38.40 -3.56 22.63
C LYS A 799 -37.18 -2.69 22.36
N SER A 800 -36.76 -2.54 21.10
CA SER A 800 -35.58 -1.76 20.75
C SER A 800 -35.73 -0.29 21.15
N LYS A 801 -36.93 0.30 21.00
CA LYS A 801 -37.21 1.69 21.37
C LYS A 801 -37.05 2.01 22.86
N LYS A 802 -36.93 0.99 23.72
CA LYS A 802 -36.80 1.14 25.18
C LYS A 802 -35.37 0.97 25.68
N THR A 803 -34.39 0.78 24.80
CA THR A 803 -33.01 0.52 25.20
C THR A 803 -32.00 1.13 24.24
N PHE A 804 -30.86 1.54 24.80
CA PHE A 804 -29.67 1.96 24.05
C PHE A 804 -28.72 0.80 23.74
N LYS A 805 -29.07 -0.43 24.10
CA LYS A 805 -28.29 -1.62 23.77
C LYS A 805 -28.56 -2.06 22.33
N ASP A 806 -27.51 -2.41 21.59
CA ASP A 806 -27.68 -3.10 20.32
C ASP A 806 -28.29 -4.49 20.56
N LEU A 807 -29.50 -4.68 20.06
CA LEU A 807 -30.21 -5.96 20.14
C LEU A 807 -29.95 -6.84 18.92
N ARG A 808 -29.23 -6.33 17.91
CA ARG A 808 -28.85 -7.10 16.72
C ARG A 808 -27.76 -8.09 17.12
N GLY A 809 -28.10 -9.38 17.05
CA GLY A 809 -27.18 -10.45 17.35
C GLY A 809 -25.99 -10.50 16.40
N THR A 810 -25.14 -11.49 16.62
CA THR A 810 -24.08 -11.90 15.70
C THR A 810 -24.41 -13.31 15.22
N PHE A 811 -24.04 -13.66 13.99
CA PHE A 811 -24.21 -15.03 13.52
C PHE A 811 -23.59 -16.06 14.46
N THR A 812 -24.25 -17.23 14.58
CA THR A 812 -23.60 -18.39 15.18
C THR A 812 -22.56 -18.98 14.23
N LYS A 813 -21.70 -19.85 14.78
CA LYS A 813 -20.72 -20.58 13.99
C LYS A 813 -21.38 -21.38 12.84
N GLU A 814 -22.53 -21.99 13.09
CA GLU A 814 -23.31 -22.75 12.12
C GLU A 814 -23.88 -21.85 11.03
N GLN A 815 -24.37 -20.65 11.38
CA GLN A 815 -24.85 -19.67 10.41
C GLN A 815 -23.70 -19.19 9.52
N VAL A 816 -22.53 -18.85 10.10
CA VAL A 816 -21.35 -18.46 9.32
C VAL A 816 -20.97 -19.56 8.34
N LYS A 817 -20.91 -20.82 8.78
CA LYS A 817 -20.59 -21.95 7.90
C LYS A 817 -21.53 -22.02 6.71
N LYS A 818 -22.85 -22.03 6.95
CA LYS A 818 -23.87 -22.06 5.88
C LYS A 818 -23.79 -20.85 4.96
N GLU A 819 -23.60 -19.66 5.50
CA GLU A 819 -23.55 -18.44 4.70
C GLU A 819 -22.31 -18.37 3.82
N THR A 820 -21.15 -18.83 4.33
CA THR A 820 -19.90 -18.83 3.56
C THR A 820 -19.95 -19.77 2.35
N GLU A 821 -20.73 -20.85 2.41
CA GLU A 821 -20.95 -21.80 1.31
C GLU A 821 -21.70 -21.16 0.11
N ARG A 822 -22.42 -20.05 0.32
CA ARG A 822 -23.16 -19.33 -0.74
C ARG A 822 -22.25 -18.49 -1.65
N CYS A 823 -20.99 -18.25 -1.25
CA CYS A 823 -20.07 -17.40 -2.01
C CYS A 823 -19.66 -18.01 -3.34
N LEU A 824 -19.94 -17.32 -4.45
CA LEU A 824 -19.64 -17.79 -5.81
C LEU A 824 -18.15 -17.84 -6.18
N SER A 825 -17.25 -17.35 -5.32
CA SER A 825 -15.80 -17.33 -5.61
C SER A 825 -15.44 -16.63 -6.94
N CYS A 826 -16.13 -15.52 -7.24
CA CYS A 826 -16.04 -14.67 -8.43
C CYS A 826 -14.66 -14.46 -9.09
N GLY A 827 -13.58 -14.26 -8.32
CA GLY A 827 -12.27 -13.87 -8.86
C GLY A 827 -11.20 -14.96 -8.73
N ALA A 828 -10.21 -14.89 -9.61
CA ALA A 828 -8.96 -15.65 -9.51
C ALA A 828 -7.79 -14.82 -10.04
N THR A 829 -6.60 -14.97 -9.45
CA THR A 829 -5.38 -14.32 -9.96
C THR A 829 -4.91 -15.00 -11.24
N VAL A 830 -4.41 -14.22 -12.19
CA VAL A 830 -3.72 -14.70 -13.39
C VAL A 830 -2.26 -14.27 -13.39
N VAL A 831 -1.42 -15.03 -14.09
CA VAL A 831 0.04 -14.83 -14.13
C VAL A 831 0.50 -14.60 -15.57
N ASP A 832 1.35 -13.60 -15.75
CA ASP A 832 2.25 -13.44 -16.90
C ASP A 832 3.53 -14.23 -16.62
N GLU A 833 3.59 -15.46 -17.12
CA GLU A 833 4.74 -16.35 -16.93
C GLU A 833 6.03 -15.78 -17.54
N PHE A 834 5.92 -14.94 -18.58
CA PHE A 834 7.08 -14.31 -19.17
C PHE A 834 7.58 -13.16 -18.30
N LEU A 835 6.74 -12.42 -17.59
CA LEU A 835 7.22 -11.36 -16.70
C LEU A 835 7.69 -11.90 -15.35
N CYS A 836 7.19 -13.07 -14.93
CA CYS A 836 7.58 -13.72 -13.68
C CYS A 836 9.09 -13.99 -13.61
N VAL A 837 9.70 -13.52 -12.51
CA VAL A 837 11.14 -13.73 -12.20
C VAL A 837 11.39 -14.92 -11.25
N GLY A 838 10.32 -15.61 -10.81
CA GLY A 838 10.42 -16.82 -9.99
C GLY A 838 10.90 -16.59 -8.56
N CYS A 839 10.58 -15.43 -7.96
CA CYS A 839 11.02 -15.06 -6.61
C CYS A 839 10.25 -15.71 -5.45
N GLY A 840 9.00 -16.14 -5.68
CA GLY A 840 8.21 -16.83 -4.64
C GLY A 840 7.45 -15.94 -3.68
N GLN A 841 7.59 -14.60 -3.74
CA GLN A 841 6.83 -13.68 -2.88
C GLN A 841 5.33 -13.95 -2.92
N CYS A 842 4.77 -14.16 -4.11
CA CYS A 842 3.36 -14.48 -4.31
C CYS A 842 2.90 -15.76 -3.58
N THR A 843 3.79 -16.76 -3.44
CA THR A 843 3.55 -18.01 -2.71
C THR A 843 3.59 -17.77 -1.21
N THR A 844 4.56 -17.01 -0.71
CA THR A 844 4.65 -16.69 0.74
C THR A 844 3.45 -15.90 1.25
N LYS A 845 2.83 -15.06 0.41
CA LYS A 845 1.66 -14.25 0.78
C LYS A 845 0.32 -14.97 0.57
N CYS A 846 0.32 -16.19 0.04
CA CYS A 846 -0.91 -16.94 -0.21
C CYS A 846 -1.27 -17.82 0.99
N LYS A 847 -2.33 -17.47 1.72
CA LYS A 847 -2.87 -18.27 2.84
C LYS A 847 -3.74 -19.47 2.40
N PHE A 848 -3.85 -19.73 1.09
CA PHE A 848 -4.81 -20.66 0.50
C PHE A 848 -4.14 -21.78 -0.32
N ASP A 849 -2.80 -21.82 -0.35
CA ASP A 849 -2.03 -22.74 -1.19
C ASP A 849 -2.46 -22.72 -2.66
N ALA A 850 -2.95 -21.55 -3.11
CA ALA A 850 -3.47 -21.35 -4.45
C ALA A 850 -2.38 -20.98 -5.47
N ILE A 851 -1.14 -20.80 -5.02
CA ILE A 851 -0.03 -20.44 -5.89
C ILE A 851 1.27 -21.10 -5.44
N SER A 852 1.89 -21.83 -6.34
CA SER A 852 3.17 -22.48 -6.13
C SER A 852 4.21 -21.97 -7.12
N LEU A 853 5.48 -22.12 -6.77
CA LEU A 853 6.57 -22.03 -7.73
C LEU A 853 6.81 -23.40 -8.35
N VAL A 854 6.89 -23.45 -9.68
CA VAL A 854 7.21 -24.66 -10.43
C VAL A 854 8.53 -24.45 -11.15
N ARG A 855 9.45 -25.41 -11.01
CA ARG A 855 10.71 -25.37 -11.75
C ARG A 855 10.47 -25.64 -13.23
N LYS A 856 10.58 -24.60 -14.04
CA LYS A 856 10.34 -24.62 -15.50
C LYS A 856 11.62 -24.72 -16.31
N TYR A 857 12.73 -24.24 -15.75
CA TYR A 857 14.03 -24.16 -16.40
C TYR A 857 15.10 -24.88 -15.58
N ASP A 858 16.27 -25.08 -16.17
CA ASP A 858 17.41 -25.77 -15.54
C ASP A 858 18.73 -25.04 -15.83
N GLY A 859 18.67 -23.70 -15.89
CA GLY A 859 19.84 -22.86 -16.11
C GLY A 859 20.67 -22.66 -14.84
N GLU A 860 21.97 -22.80 -14.95
CA GLU A 860 22.93 -22.61 -13.85
C GLU A 860 23.84 -21.42 -14.11
N GLY A 861 24.31 -20.78 -13.03
CA GLY A 861 25.30 -19.73 -13.12
C GLY A 861 26.60 -20.26 -13.72
N VAL A 862 27.29 -19.44 -14.50
CA VAL A 862 28.63 -19.72 -15.02
C VAL A 862 29.61 -18.70 -14.48
N ALA A 863 30.87 -19.09 -14.33
CA ALA A 863 31.90 -18.15 -13.94
C ALA A 863 32.04 -17.07 -15.02
N TYR A 864 32.44 -15.86 -14.64
CA TYR A 864 32.57 -14.73 -15.57
C TYR A 864 33.46 -15.06 -16.78
N GLU A 865 34.52 -15.83 -16.55
CA GLU A 865 35.50 -16.26 -17.55
C GLU A 865 34.86 -17.13 -18.65
N ASP A 866 33.81 -17.89 -18.30
CA ASP A 866 33.08 -18.80 -19.19
C ASP A 866 31.81 -18.18 -19.80
N LEU A 867 31.47 -16.96 -19.42
CA LEU A 867 30.20 -16.32 -19.80
C LEU A 867 30.12 -15.98 -21.29
N LYS A 868 31.22 -15.50 -21.87
CA LYS A 868 31.24 -14.98 -23.25
C LYS A 868 30.84 -16.04 -24.29
N PRO A 869 31.39 -17.27 -24.29
CA PRO A 869 30.92 -18.34 -25.18
C PRO A 869 29.42 -18.64 -25.06
N VAL A 870 28.89 -18.66 -23.83
CA VAL A 870 27.47 -18.96 -23.55
C VAL A 870 26.55 -17.89 -24.13
N VAL A 871 26.89 -16.61 -23.92
CA VAL A 871 26.14 -15.45 -24.46
C VAL A 871 26.18 -15.43 -25.99
N ILE A 872 27.34 -15.65 -26.61
CA ILE A 872 27.47 -15.68 -28.08
C ILE A 872 26.56 -16.76 -28.68
N LYS A 873 26.57 -17.97 -28.10
CA LYS A 873 25.70 -19.08 -28.52
C LYS A 873 24.23 -18.71 -28.44
N GLN A 874 23.81 -18.02 -27.37
CA GLN A 874 22.43 -17.58 -27.19
C GLN A 874 22.03 -16.49 -28.19
N VAL A 875 22.89 -15.50 -28.44
CA VAL A 875 22.64 -14.43 -29.42
C VAL A 875 22.46 -15.01 -30.83
N LEU A 876 23.27 -16.00 -31.22
CA LEU A 876 23.12 -16.70 -32.49
C LEU A 876 21.77 -17.44 -32.58
N LYS A 877 21.40 -18.19 -31.52
CA LYS A 877 20.08 -18.86 -31.45
C LYS A 877 18.91 -17.86 -31.56
N ARG A 878 19.02 -16.71 -30.89
CA ARG A 878 18.02 -15.63 -30.95
C ARG A 878 17.88 -15.08 -32.37
N LYS A 879 19.00 -14.79 -33.05
CA LYS A 879 18.98 -14.31 -34.44
C LYS A 879 18.25 -15.27 -35.37
N VAL A 880 18.50 -16.58 -35.24
CA VAL A 880 17.78 -17.61 -36.02
C VAL A 880 16.27 -17.53 -35.75
N LYS A 881 15.85 -17.49 -34.48
CA LYS A 881 14.42 -17.39 -34.11
C LYS A 881 13.74 -16.15 -34.69
N ILE A 882 14.40 -14.99 -34.63
CA ILE A 882 13.90 -13.72 -35.19
C ILE A 882 13.69 -13.86 -36.69
N THR A 883 14.68 -14.36 -37.43
CA THR A 883 14.58 -14.56 -38.87
C THR A 883 13.47 -15.54 -39.23
N THR A 884 13.37 -16.68 -38.54
CA THR A 884 12.29 -17.65 -38.75
C THR A 884 10.90 -17.06 -38.49
N LYS A 885 10.75 -16.26 -37.42
CA LYS A 885 9.48 -15.59 -37.11
C LYS A 885 9.10 -14.59 -38.22
N LYS A 886 10.05 -13.76 -38.68
CA LYS A 886 9.84 -12.82 -39.79
C LYS A 886 9.39 -13.54 -41.07
N VAL A 887 10.02 -14.65 -41.44
CA VAL A 887 9.62 -15.45 -42.61
C VAL A 887 8.21 -16.01 -42.44
N LYS A 888 7.87 -16.56 -41.28
CA LYS A 888 6.51 -17.07 -41.00
C LYS A 888 5.44 -15.97 -41.06
N THR A 889 5.76 -14.76 -40.62
CA THR A 889 4.84 -13.62 -40.69
C THR A 889 4.67 -13.10 -42.10
N LEU A 890 5.70 -13.16 -42.96
CA LEU A 890 5.61 -12.77 -44.38
C LEU A 890 4.84 -13.79 -45.24
N LEU A 891 4.79 -15.05 -44.81
CA LEU A 891 4.06 -16.14 -45.49
C LEU A 891 2.59 -16.25 -45.05
N LYS A 892 2.17 -15.50 -44.03
CA LYS A 892 0.79 -15.37 -43.59
C LYS A 892 0.23 -14.05 -44.07
#